data_AF-A0A931HW59-F1
#
_entry.id   AF-A0A931HW59-F1
#
_cell.length_a   1.000
_cell.length_b   1.000
_cell.length_c   1.000
_cell.angle_alpha   90.00
_cell.angle_beta   90.00
_cell.angle_gamma   90.00
#
_symmetry.space_group_name_H-M   'P 1'
#
loop_
_entity.id
_entity.type
_entity.pdbx_description
1 polymer ?
#
loop_
_entity_poly.entity_id
_entity_poly.type
_entity_poly.pdbx_seq_one_letter_code
_entity_poly.pdbx_strand_id
1 'polypeptide(L)'
;MENKFELVSSYSPQGDQPKAIKELVDGINRGERYQTLLGATGTGKTFTMSNVIQQVNKPTLIIAHNKTLAGQLYSEFKEFFPNNAVEYFVSYYDYYQPEAYVPSSDTFIEKDASINDEIDKLRHSATSALFERNDVIIVASVSCIYGLGSPDEYRSQVLSIRMGMEKDRDELLRNLVDIQYARNDIDFQRGTFRVRGDSVEIIPASREEHAIRVEFFGDEIDRIREIDVLTGEIVGDREHVAIFPASHFVTREEKMKKAIRNIEIELNERLKELKDQNKLLEAQRLEQRTNYDLEMMREMGFCSGIENYSRHLTFREEGATPYTLLDYFPDDFLMMVDESHVTLPQVRGMYNGDRARKQVLIDHGFRLPSALDNRPLQFPEFEKKINQAAFVSATPGPYELEHTPYMTEQIIRPTGLLDPEIDVRPIQGQVDDLVGEIHKRKDKGERVLVTTLTKKMSEDLTAYLKDLGIKVAYLHSEIKTLERIEIIRDLRVGKYDVLVGINLLREGLDIPEVSLVSILDADKEGFLRSSRSLIQTIGRAARNENGRVIMYADKMTDSMQYAIDETYRRREKQIAYNEEHGITPKTIKKEVRDVIKATAAAEEEEVYDTGKKPSEMTKKERQELIDNMETEMKQAARDLDFERAAELRDILLELKAEG
;
A
#
# COMPACT_ATOMS: atom_id res chain seq x y z
N MET A 1 -0.85 12.10 -28.16
CA MET A 1 0.42 12.81 -27.87
C MET A 1 1.42 11.76 -27.42
N GLU A 2 2.55 11.61 -28.10
CA GLU A 2 3.62 10.69 -27.67
C GLU A 2 4.50 11.39 -26.64
N ASN A 3 4.03 11.46 -25.39
CA ASN A 3 4.86 11.93 -24.28
C ASN A 3 5.95 10.89 -23.99
N LYS A 4 7.15 11.38 -23.63
CA LYS A 4 8.29 10.52 -23.30
C LYS A 4 8.58 10.57 -21.81
N PHE A 5 8.98 9.45 -21.25
CA PHE A 5 9.54 9.41 -19.90
C PHE A 5 10.91 10.09 -19.86
N GLU A 6 11.10 10.98 -18.89
CA GLU A 6 12.35 11.71 -18.63
C GLU A 6 12.93 11.26 -17.29
N LEU A 7 13.91 10.36 -17.34
CA LEU A 7 14.61 9.88 -16.16
C LEU A 7 15.63 10.92 -15.69
N VAL A 8 15.38 11.51 -14.52
CA VAL A 8 16.28 12.43 -13.83
C VAL A 8 16.98 11.67 -12.70
N SER A 9 18.31 11.61 -12.76
CA SER A 9 19.09 10.99 -11.70
C SER A 9 20.51 11.54 -11.65
N SER A 10 21.09 11.60 -10.46
CA SER A 10 22.53 11.84 -10.27
C SER A 10 23.38 10.58 -10.54
N TYR A 11 22.73 9.43 -10.71
CA TYR A 11 23.38 8.15 -10.95
C TYR A 11 23.39 7.79 -12.43
N SER A 12 24.41 7.03 -12.85
CA SER A 12 24.42 6.32 -14.12
C SER A 12 24.37 4.82 -13.86
N PRO A 13 23.84 3.99 -14.78
CA PRO A 13 23.86 2.53 -14.62
C PRO A 13 25.27 2.00 -14.37
N GLN A 14 25.45 1.26 -13.27
CA GLN A 14 26.73 0.72 -12.82
C GLN A 14 26.65 -0.80 -12.55
N GLY A 15 27.80 -1.46 -12.44
CA GLY A 15 27.84 -2.89 -12.21
C GLY A 15 27.25 -3.67 -13.38
N ASP A 16 26.35 -4.59 -13.07
CA ASP A 16 25.60 -5.36 -14.06
C ASP A 16 24.25 -4.74 -14.44
N GLN A 17 23.89 -3.56 -13.91
CA GLN A 17 22.69 -2.82 -14.30
C GLN A 17 22.62 -2.58 -15.83
N PRO A 18 23.67 -2.12 -16.54
CA PRO A 18 23.59 -1.88 -17.98
C PRO A 18 23.20 -3.15 -18.77
N LYS A 19 23.74 -4.30 -18.36
CA LYS A 19 23.43 -5.59 -18.97
C LYS A 19 21.98 -5.99 -18.66
N ALA A 20 21.56 -5.88 -17.40
CA ALA A 20 20.22 -6.24 -16.98
C ALA A 20 19.15 -5.37 -17.66
N ILE A 21 19.38 -4.05 -17.74
CA ILE A 21 18.50 -3.11 -18.46
C ILE A 21 18.38 -3.54 -19.92
N LYS A 22 19.52 -3.79 -20.58
CA LYS A 22 19.54 -4.20 -21.99
C LYS A 22 18.76 -5.50 -22.22
N GLU A 23 19.01 -6.53 -21.42
CA GLU A 23 18.32 -7.82 -21.56
C GLU A 23 16.79 -7.68 -21.42
N LEU A 24 16.34 -6.93 -20.40
CA LEU A 24 14.92 -6.69 -20.16
C LEU A 24 14.26 -5.87 -21.28
N VAL A 25 14.91 -4.80 -21.73
CA VAL A 25 14.44 -3.95 -22.83
C VAL A 25 14.36 -4.76 -24.13
N ASP A 26 15.42 -5.51 -24.45
CA ASP A 26 15.45 -6.34 -25.64
C ASP A 26 14.34 -7.42 -25.60
N GLY A 27 14.10 -8.04 -24.43
CA GLY A 27 13.00 -8.99 -24.25
C GLY A 27 11.62 -8.36 -24.42
N ILE A 28 11.41 -7.15 -23.86
CA ILE A 28 10.15 -6.41 -24.03
C ILE A 28 9.92 -6.10 -25.51
N ASN A 29 10.95 -5.61 -26.20
CA ASN A 29 10.89 -5.28 -27.63
C ASN A 29 10.68 -6.50 -28.53
N ARG A 30 11.14 -7.69 -28.10
CA ARG A 30 10.84 -8.97 -28.77
C ARG A 30 9.42 -9.48 -28.52
N GLY A 31 8.65 -8.82 -27.65
CA GLY A 31 7.30 -9.25 -27.28
C GLY A 31 7.28 -10.39 -26.26
N GLU A 32 8.36 -10.58 -25.48
CA GLU A 32 8.36 -11.57 -24.40
C GLU A 32 7.32 -11.19 -23.35
N ARG A 33 6.42 -12.12 -23.08
CA ARG A 33 5.29 -11.90 -22.15
C ARG A 33 5.74 -11.83 -20.70
N TYR A 34 6.70 -12.67 -20.31
CA TYR A 34 7.20 -12.77 -18.95
C TYR A 34 8.71 -12.72 -18.93
N GLN A 35 9.24 -11.86 -18.08
CA GLN A 35 10.66 -11.76 -17.78
C GLN A 35 10.83 -11.63 -16.27
N THR A 36 12.02 -11.99 -15.78
CA THR A 36 12.32 -11.93 -14.35
C THR A 36 13.70 -11.32 -14.15
N LEU A 37 13.73 -10.21 -13.42
CA LEU A 37 14.94 -9.60 -12.87
C LEU A 37 15.28 -10.29 -11.55
N LEU A 38 16.25 -11.21 -11.60
CA LEU A 38 16.86 -11.84 -10.44
C LEU A 38 17.88 -10.87 -9.81
N GLY A 39 17.35 -9.86 -9.12
CA GLY A 39 18.13 -8.79 -8.54
C GLY A 39 18.41 -8.98 -7.04
N ALA A 40 19.68 -9.10 -6.65
CA ALA A 40 20.07 -9.19 -5.24
C ALA A 40 19.68 -7.91 -4.45
N THR A 41 19.65 -8.01 -3.13
CA THR A 41 19.32 -6.85 -2.28
C THR A 41 20.42 -5.80 -2.35
N GLY A 42 20.04 -4.53 -2.55
CA GLY A 42 20.98 -3.41 -2.60
C GLY A 42 21.64 -3.17 -3.96
N THR A 43 21.24 -3.89 -5.03
CA THR A 43 21.80 -3.69 -6.38
C THR A 43 21.15 -2.56 -7.17
N GLY A 44 20.17 -1.85 -6.59
CA GLY A 44 19.48 -0.74 -7.27
C GLY A 44 18.38 -1.18 -8.25
N LYS A 45 17.58 -2.18 -7.88
CA LYS A 45 16.50 -2.73 -8.73
C LYS A 45 15.52 -1.66 -9.23
N THR A 46 15.09 -0.72 -8.37
CA THR A 46 14.20 0.38 -8.78
C THR A 46 14.81 1.26 -9.88
N PHE A 47 16.12 1.50 -9.82
CA PHE A 47 16.81 2.29 -10.84
C PHE A 47 16.90 1.51 -12.17
N THR A 48 17.15 0.20 -12.12
CA THR A 48 17.05 -0.67 -13.30
C THR A 48 15.64 -0.63 -13.91
N MET A 49 14.60 -0.78 -13.08
CA MET A 49 13.20 -0.66 -13.53
C MET A 49 12.94 0.69 -14.20
N SER A 50 13.41 1.79 -13.61
CA SER A 50 13.25 3.15 -14.15
C SER A 50 13.90 3.28 -15.53
N ASN A 51 15.12 2.78 -15.72
CA ASN A 51 15.79 2.77 -17.01
C ASN A 51 15.03 1.94 -18.06
N VAL A 52 14.48 0.79 -17.66
CA VAL A 52 13.64 -0.04 -18.54
C VAL A 52 12.39 0.74 -18.97
N ILE A 53 11.65 1.35 -18.03
CA ILE A 53 10.45 2.15 -18.31
C ILE A 53 10.76 3.28 -19.30
N GLN A 54 11.85 4.02 -19.06
CA GLN A 54 12.28 5.10 -19.94
C GLN A 54 12.54 4.62 -21.37
N GLN A 55 13.23 3.48 -21.53
CA GLN A 55 13.63 2.98 -22.85
C GLN A 55 12.49 2.36 -23.65
N VAL A 56 11.56 1.66 -22.98
CA VAL A 56 10.40 1.04 -23.66
C VAL A 56 9.24 2.02 -23.85
N ASN A 57 9.20 3.08 -23.05
CA ASN A 57 8.26 4.19 -23.12
C ASN A 57 6.77 3.77 -23.14
N LYS A 58 6.40 2.88 -22.22
CA LYS A 58 5.03 2.37 -22.05
C LYS A 58 4.44 2.80 -20.71
N PRO A 59 3.13 3.12 -20.64
CA PRO A 59 2.43 3.22 -19.36
C PRO A 59 2.72 2.00 -18.51
N THR A 60 3.15 2.19 -17.27
CA THR A 60 3.65 1.10 -16.42
C THR A 60 2.88 1.01 -15.11
N LEU A 61 2.39 -0.20 -14.80
CA LEU A 61 1.81 -0.54 -13.50
C LEU A 61 2.86 -1.26 -12.66
N ILE A 62 3.17 -0.72 -11.49
CA ILE A 62 4.09 -1.32 -10.52
C ILE A 62 3.26 -1.84 -9.34
N ILE A 63 3.32 -3.16 -9.08
CA ILE A 63 2.56 -3.79 -8.00
C ILE A 63 3.49 -4.13 -6.84
N ALA A 64 3.16 -3.64 -5.65
CA ALA A 64 3.85 -3.94 -4.39
C ALA A 64 2.91 -4.63 -3.39
N HIS A 65 3.45 -5.54 -2.57
CA HIS A 65 2.65 -6.36 -1.64
C HIS A 65 2.18 -5.63 -0.37
N ASN A 66 2.71 -4.43 -0.08
CA ASN A 66 2.33 -3.66 1.10
C ASN A 66 2.37 -2.14 0.84
N LYS A 67 1.62 -1.36 1.65
CA LYS A 67 1.49 0.10 1.47
C LYS A 67 2.81 0.86 1.72
N THR A 68 3.63 0.40 2.66
CA THR A 68 4.92 1.03 3.02
C THR A 68 5.88 1.01 1.83
N LEU A 69 6.08 -0.16 1.23
CA LEU A 69 6.94 -0.35 0.05
C LEU A 69 6.36 0.37 -1.17
N ALA A 70 5.03 0.34 -1.35
CA ALA A 70 4.38 1.13 -2.39
C ALA A 70 4.68 2.64 -2.22
N GLY A 71 4.63 3.18 -1.00
CA GLY A 71 4.95 4.58 -0.73
C GLY A 71 6.43 4.92 -0.98
N GLN A 72 7.34 4.00 -0.63
CA GLN A 72 8.77 4.13 -0.92
C GLN A 72 9.03 4.18 -2.43
N LEU A 73 8.49 3.21 -3.18
CA LEU A 73 8.60 3.17 -4.63
C LEU A 73 7.98 4.42 -5.26
N TYR A 74 6.80 4.84 -4.81
CA TYR A 74 6.15 6.07 -5.30
C TYR A 74 7.06 7.30 -5.14
N SER A 75 7.68 7.44 -3.97
CA SER A 75 8.62 8.54 -3.69
C SER A 75 9.86 8.47 -4.59
N GLU A 76 10.47 7.28 -4.72
CA GLU A 76 11.63 7.06 -5.60
C GLU A 76 11.29 7.35 -7.08
N PHE A 77 10.16 6.86 -7.58
CA PHE A 77 9.72 7.11 -8.95
C PHE A 77 9.39 8.59 -9.19
N LYS A 78 8.82 9.30 -8.20
CA LYS A 78 8.60 10.75 -8.30
C LYS A 78 9.91 11.53 -8.42
N GLU A 79 10.95 11.14 -7.67
CA GLU A 79 12.29 11.71 -7.80
C GLU A 79 12.92 11.39 -9.17
N PHE A 80 12.71 10.16 -9.67
CA PHE A 80 13.23 9.73 -10.97
C PHE A 80 12.51 10.33 -12.17
N PHE A 81 11.21 10.61 -12.08
CA PHE A 81 10.39 11.10 -13.19
C PHE A 81 9.58 12.34 -12.79
N PRO A 82 10.24 13.45 -12.39
CA PRO A 82 9.55 14.63 -11.86
C PRO A 82 8.67 15.34 -12.90
N ASN A 83 8.91 15.10 -14.19
CA ASN A 83 8.20 15.72 -15.32
C ASN A 83 7.10 14.82 -15.92
N ASN A 84 6.93 13.60 -15.40
CA ASN A 84 5.92 12.65 -15.86
C ASN A 84 4.86 12.38 -14.78
N ALA A 85 3.78 11.68 -15.13
CA ALA A 85 2.73 11.35 -14.18
C ALA A 85 3.11 10.10 -13.37
N VAL A 86 3.68 10.31 -12.18
CA VAL A 86 3.90 9.26 -11.19
C VAL A 86 2.75 9.30 -10.18
N GLU A 87 1.97 8.23 -10.16
CA GLU A 87 0.69 8.14 -9.48
C GLU A 87 0.67 7.02 -8.43
N TYR A 88 -0.24 7.13 -7.46
CA TYR A 88 -0.32 6.21 -6.32
C TYR A 88 -1.73 5.61 -6.21
N PHE A 89 -1.81 4.27 -6.18
CA PHE A 89 -3.09 3.57 -6.18
C PHE A 89 -3.14 2.44 -5.13
N VAL A 90 -3.55 2.79 -3.91
CA VAL A 90 -3.75 1.84 -2.81
C VAL A 90 -5.18 1.91 -2.28
N SER A 91 -5.51 1.05 -1.32
CA SER A 91 -6.78 1.16 -0.61
C SER A 91 -6.83 2.51 0.12
N TYR A 92 -7.85 3.29 -0.19
CA TYR A 92 -8.19 4.57 0.46
C TYR A 92 -8.74 4.42 1.88
N TYR A 93 -8.81 3.21 2.43
CA TYR A 93 -9.23 3.04 3.81
C TYR A 93 -8.01 3.09 4.73
N ASP A 94 -8.06 3.98 5.72
CA ASP A 94 -7.11 4.00 6.84
C ASP A 94 -7.37 2.84 7.79
N TYR A 95 -8.65 2.65 8.09
CA TYR A 95 -9.19 1.51 8.81
C TYR A 95 -10.28 0.86 7.97
N TYR A 96 -10.27 -0.47 7.89
CA TYR A 96 -11.30 -1.23 7.17
C TYR A 96 -11.58 -2.54 7.87
N GLN A 97 -12.80 -2.64 8.38
CA GLN A 97 -13.40 -3.87 8.86
C GLN A 97 -14.43 -4.33 7.83
N PRO A 98 -14.19 -5.46 7.14
CA PRO A 98 -15.16 -5.97 6.19
C PRO A 98 -16.39 -6.49 6.92
N GLU A 99 -17.53 -6.38 6.25
CA GLU A 99 -18.74 -7.09 6.65
C GLU A 99 -18.46 -8.60 6.78
N ALA A 100 -18.81 -9.21 7.90
CA ALA A 100 -18.60 -10.64 8.10
C ALA A 100 -19.67 -11.22 9.04
N TYR A 101 -19.87 -12.53 8.96
CA TYR A 101 -20.70 -13.26 9.91
C TYR A 101 -19.89 -14.45 10.43
N VAL A 102 -19.91 -14.63 11.75
CA VAL A 102 -19.20 -15.71 12.45
C VAL A 102 -20.24 -16.71 12.96
N PRO A 103 -20.47 -17.83 12.26
CA PRO A 103 -21.55 -18.76 12.62
C PRO A 103 -21.39 -19.38 14.01
N SER A 104 -20.15 -19.60 14.46
CA SER A 104 -19.87 -20.22 15.75
C SER A 104 -20.31 -19.38 16.95
N SER A 105 -20.39 -18.06 16.80
CA SER A 105 -20.81 -17.13 17.86
C SER A 105 -22.08 -16.35 17.50
N ASP A 106 -22.74 -16.70 16.39
CA ASP A 106 -23.90 -15.99 15.82
C ASP A 106 -23.70 -14.45 15.78
N THR A 107 -22.48 -14.02 15.44
CA THR A 107 -22.11 -12.60 15.50
C THR A 107 -22.02 -12.02 14.10
N PHE A 108 -22.86 -11.01 13.83
CA PHE A 108 -22.71 -10.16 12.65
C PHE A 108 -21.74 -9.02 12.95
N ILE A 109 -20.77 -8.86 12.06
CA ILE A 109 -19.79 -7.80 12.11
C ILE A 109 -20.16 -6.80 11.01
N GLU A 110 -20.56 -5.61 11.42
CA GLU A 110 -20.89 -4.54 10.48
C GLU A 110 -19.64 -4.07 9.72
N LYS A 111 -19.85 -3.55 8.51
CA LYS A 111 -18.80 -2.84 7.78
C LYS A 111 -18.52 -1.54 8.52
N ASP A 112 -17.29 -1.38 8.98
CA ASP A 112 -16.80 -0.13 9.55
C ASP A 112 -15.52 0.27 8.82
N ALA A 113 -15.46 1.52 8.38
CA ALA A 113 -14.36 1.99 7.54
C ALA A 113 -14.18 3.50 7.65
N SER A 114 -12.93 3.93 7.67
CA SER A 114 -12.54 5.34 7.56
C SER A 114 -11.85 5.56 6.23
N ILE A 115 -12.38 6.47 5.42
CA ILE A 115 -11.79 6.84 4.14
C ILE A 115 -10.74 7.93 4.39
N ASN A 116 -9.58 7.77 3.77
CA ASN A 116 -8.51 8.74 3.69
C ASN A 116 -8.68 9.55 2.41
N ASP A 117 -9.01 10.83 2.56
CA ASP A 117 -9.27 11.72 1.43
C ASP A 117 -8.06 11.94 0.52
N GLU A 118 -6.85 11.95 1.09
CA GLU A 118 -5.62 12.11 0.32
C GLU A 118 -5.39 10.90 -0.61
N ILE A 119 -5.58 9.69 -0.10
CA ILE A 119 -5.43 8.47 -0.91
C ILE A 119 -6.53 8.40 -1.98
N ASP A 120 -7.77 8.77 -1.66
CA ASP A 120 -8.85 8.81 -2.64
C ASP A 120 -8.58 9.81 -3.77
N LYS A 121 -8.10 11.01 -3.44
CA LYS A 121 -7.59 11.99 -4.40
C LYS A 121 -6.51 11.38 -5.31
N LEU A 122 -5.52 10.69 -4.75
CA LEU A 122 -4.45 10.04 -5.51
C LEU A 122 -4.99 8.93 -6.43
N ARG A 123 -6.03 8.20 -6.04
CA ARG A 123 -6.70 7.20 -6.91
C ARG A 123 -7.42 7.85 -8.09
N HIS A 124 -8.07 8.99 -7.87
CA HIS A 124 -8.66 9.78 -8.94
C HIS A 124 -7.59 10.36 -9.86
N SER A 125 -6.47 10.85 -9.33
CA SER A 125 -5.31 11.28 -10.10
C SER A 125 -4.77 10.15 -10.99
N ALA A 126 -4.59 8.96 -10.43
CA ALA A 126 -4.10 7.78 -11.16
C ALA A 126 -5.00 7.38 -12.35
N THR A 127 -6.31 7.33 -12.13
CA THR A 127 -7.28 6.91 -13.17
C THR A 127 -7.52 7.99 -14.23
N SER A 128 -7.51 9.27 -13.86
CA SER A 128 -7.61 10.37 -14.83
C SER A 128 -6.36 10.50 -15.69
N ALA A 129 -5.16 10.36 -15.10
CA ALA A 129 -3.88 10.43 -15.81
C ALA A 129 -3.80 9.44 -16.99
N LEU A 130 -4.33 8.22 -16.84
CA LEU A 130 -4.36 7.20 -17.90
C LEU A 130 -5.17 7.61 -19.14
N PHE A 131 -6.13 8.52 -19.01
CA PHE A 131 -6.92 9.04 -20.13
C PHE A 131 -6.37 10.34 -20.72
N GLU A 132 -5.53 11.06 -19.97
CA GLU A 132 -4.94 12.33 -20.40
C GLU A 132 -3.61 12.14 -21.12
N ARG A 133 -2.80 11.15 -20.72
CA ARG A 133 -1.41 11.00 -21.17
C ARG A 133 -0.89 9.57 -21.12
N ASN A 134 0.21 9.32 -21.83
CA ASN A 134 0.82 7.98 -21.96
C ASN A 134 2.09 7.80 -21.11
N ASP A 135 2.66 8.88 -20.58
CA ASP A 135 3.83 8.87 -19.70
C ASP A 135 3.41 8.71 -18.24
N VAL A 136 2.72 7.61 -17.94
CA VAL A 136 2.14 7.31 -16.62
C VAL A 136 2.81 6.11 -15.97
N ILE A 137 3.26 6.27 -14.73
CA ILE A 137 3.69 5.18 -13.84
C ILE A 137 2.73 5.15 -12.66
N ILE A 138 2.04 4.03 -12.44
CA ILE A 138 1.18 3.86 -11.26
C ILE A 138 1.83 2.87 -10.32
N VAL A 139 2.15 3.31 -9.10
CA VAL A 139 2.56 2.42 -8.02
C VAL A 139 1.32 2.01 -7.22
N ALA A 140 1.02 0.72 -7.23
CA ALA A 140 -0.22 0.17 -6.68
C ALA A 140 0.02 -0.96 -5.69
N SER A 141 -0.93 -1.12 -4.77
CA SER A 141 -1.08 -2.39 -4.03
C SER A 141 -1.95 -3.36 -4.81
N VAL A 142 -2.29 -4.51 -4.21
CA VAL A 142 -3.35 -5.40 -4.73
C VAL A 142 -4.72 -4.71 -4.88
N SER A 143 -4.89 -3.45 -4.46
CA SER A 143 -6.07 -2.67 -4.83
C SER A 143 -6.28 -2.55 -6.34
N CYS A 144 -5.23 -2.68 -7.16
CA CYS A 144 -5.34 -2.62 -8.62
C CYS A 144 -6.18 -3.75 -9.23
N ILE A 145 -6.35 -4.89 -8.53
CA ILE A 145 -7.16 -6.02 -8.97
C ILE A 145 -8.58 -6.04 -8.40
N TYR A 146 -8.96 -5.01 -7.63
CA TYR A 146 -10.32 -4.84 -7.10
C TYR A 146 -11.22 -4.09 -8.09
N GLY A 147 -12.52 -4.33 -7.95
CA GLY A 147 -13.54 -3.72 -8.79
C GLY A 147 -13.49 -2.20 -8.83
N LEU A 148 -13.61 -1.63 -10.03
CA LEU A 148 -13.89 -0.24 -10.34
C LEU A 148 -15.10 -0.19 -11.30
N GLY A 149 -15.65 1.00 -11.53
CA GLY A 149 -16.60 1.21 -12.61
C GLY A 149 -15.97 0.97 -13.98
N SER A 150 -16.82 0.81 -15.00
CA SER A 150 -16.36 0.61 -16.37
C SER A 150 -15.49 1.78 -16.84
N PRO A 151 -14.28 1.53 -17.39
CA PRO A 151 -13.43 2.61 -17.91
C PRO A 151 -14.12 3.38 -19.05
N ASP A 152 -14.91 2.70 -19.88
CA ASP A 152 -15.67 3.34 -20.97
C ASP A 152 -16.76 4.26 -20.42
N GLU A 153 -17.45 3.86 -19.35
CA GLU A 153 -18.45 4.71 -18.71
C GLU A 153 -17.80 5.92 -18.07
N TYR A 154 -16.73 5.69 -17.29
CA TYR A 154 -15.95 6.75 -16.65
C TYR A 154 -15.42 7.76 -17.68
N ARG A 155 -14.86 7.27 -18.79
CA ARG A 155 -14.39 8.11 -19.91
C ARG A 155 -15.53 8.85 -20.61
N SER A 156 -16.67 8.21 -20.83
CA SER A 156 -17.83 8.82 -21.50
C SER A 156 -18.50 9.93 -20.69
N GLN A 157 -18.27 9.94 -19.37
CA GLN A 157 -18.79 10.93 -18.43
C GLN A 157 -17.80 12.07 -18.17
N VAL A 158 -16.65 12.09 -18.85
CA VAL A 158 -15.72 13.21 -18.74
C VAL A 158 -16.35 14.47 -19.33
N LEU A 159 -16.46 15.49 -18.50
CA LEU A 159 -16.98 16.79 -18.88
C LEU A 159 -15.85 17.62 -19.48
N SER A 160 -15.80 17.69 -20.80
CA SER A 160 -14.83 18.49 -21.55
C SER A 160 -15.30 19.94 -21.66
N ILE A 161 -14.48 20.88 -21.17
CA ILE A 161 -14.77 22.31 -21.16
C ILE A 161 -13.69 23.03 -21.97
N ARG A 162 -14.10 23.81 -22.97
CA ARG A 162 -13.19 24.55 -23.88
C ARG A 162 -13.54 26.01 -23.92
N MET A 163 -12.52 26.85 -24.07
CA MET A 163 -12.71 28.27 -24.37
C MET A 163 -13.46 28.44 -25.69
N GLY A 164 -14.44 29.35 -25.74
CA GLY A 164 -15.33 29.58 -26.88
C GLY A 164 -16.44 28.54 -27.07
N MET A 165 -16.63 27.61 -26.12
CA MET A 165 -17.73 26.64 -26.17
C MET A 165 -19.04 27.33 -25.80
N GLU A 166 -20.06 27.19 -26.66
CA GLU A 166 -21.43 27.58 -26.34
C GLU A 166 -22.03 26.54 -25.38
N LYS A 167 -22.23 26.94 -24.13
CA LYS A 167 -22.77 26.12 -23.04
C LYS A 167 -23.42 27.02 -22.01
N ASP A 168 -24.69 26.77 -21.71
CA ASP A 168 -25.38 27.46 -20.62
C ASP A 168 -24.75 27.10 -19.27
N ARG A 169 -24.67 28.10 -18.38
CA ARG A 169 -24.05 27.92 -17.06
C ARG A 169 -24.80 26.87 -16.26
N ASP A 170 -26.13 26.92 -16.22
CA ASP A 170 -26.93 25.98 -15.42
C ASP A 170 -26.90 24.56 -16.03
N GLU A 171 -26.70 24.44 -17.33
CA GLU A 171 -26.33 23.18 -17.99
C GLU A 171 -24.98 22.64 -17.51
N LEU A 172 -23.95 23.47 -17.35
CA LEU A 172 -22.68 23.04 -16.75
C LEU A 172 -22.89 22.50 -15.32
N LEU A 173 -23.69 23.20 -14.50
CA LEU A 173 -23.96 22.77 -13.11
C LEU A 173 -24.67 21.42 -13.06
N ARG A 174 -25.68 21.19 -13.91
CA ARG A 174 -26.38 19.89 -14.01
C ARG A 174 -25.41 18.77 -14.39
N ASN A 175 -24.57 19.00 -15.40
CA ASN A 175 -23.56 18.02 -15.82
C ASN A 175 -22.56 17.69 -14.71
N LEU A 176 -22.18 18.66 -13.86
CA LEU A 176 -21.31 18.43 -12.71
C LEU A 176 -21.98 17.54 -11.64
N VAL A 177 -23.26 17.78 -11.35
CA VAL A 177 -24.04 16.94 -10.42
C VAL A 177 -24.19 15.51 -10.96
N ASP A 178 -24.44 15.35 -12.26
CA ASP A 178 -24.57 14.04 -12.90
C ASP A 178 -23.30 13.18 -12.75
N ILE A 179 -22.14 13.81 -12.67
CA ILE A 179 -20.83 13.17 -12.47
C ILE A 179 -20.36 13.22 -11.01
N GLN A 180 -21.30 13.39 -10.08
CA GLN A 180 -21.15 13.28 -8.61
C GLN A 180 -20.45 14.45 -7.92
N TYR A 181 -20.39 15.64 -8.52
CA TYR A 181 -19.93 16.82 -7.79
C TYR A 181 -21.06 17.42 -6.95
N ALA A 182 -20.72 17.89 -5.75
CA ALA A 182 -21.66 18.59 -4.89
C ALA A 182 -21.52 20.11 -5.04
N ARG A 183 -22.64 20.83 -5.04
CA ARG A 183 -22.60 22.29 -4.93
C ARG A 183 -22.31 22.68 -3.49
N ASN A 184 -21.22 23.41 -3.25
CA ASN A 184 -20.89 23.92 -1.92
C ASN A 184 -20.25 25.31 -2.01
N ASP A 185 -21.05 26.33 -1.75
CA ASP A 185 -20.61 27.74 -1.82
C ASP A 185 -19.84 28.19 -0.56
N ILE A 186 -19.93 27.43 0.55
CA ILE A 186 -19.33 27.76 1.85
C ILE A 186 -18.02 27.00 2.03
N ASP A 187 -18.08 25.68 1.98
CA ASP A 187 -16.96 24.78 2.22
C ASP A 187 -16.48 24.19 0.89
N PHE A 188 -15.51 24.88 0.28
CA PHE A 188 -15.04 24.61 -1.06
C PHE A 188 -13.89 23.60 -1.04
N GLN A 189 -14.24 22.33 -1.15
CA GLN A 189 -13.33 21.18 -1.08
C GLN A 189 -13.37 20.34 -2.37
N ARG A 190 -12.49 19.33 -2.49
CA ARG A 190 -12.43 18.45 -3.67
C ARG A 190 -13.78 17.79 -3.97
N GLY A 191 -14.08 17.62 -5.26
CA GLY A 191 -15.38 17.06 -5.67
C GLY A 191 -16.55 18.01 -5.48
N THR A 192 -16.29 19.30 -5.25
CA THR A 192 -17.32 20.33 -5.15
C THR A 192 -17.18 21.41 -6.22
N PHE A 193 -18.27 22.13 -6.47
CA PHE A 193 -18.27 23.35 -7.26
C PHE A 193 -19.04 24.46 -6.55
N ARG A 194 -18.71 25.71 -6.87
CA ARG A 194 -19.40 26.91 -6.39
C ARG A 194 -19.62 27.92 -7.51
N VAL A 195 -20.57 28.82 -7.30
CA VAL A 195 -20.95 29.81 -8.32
C VAL A 195 -20.81 31.23 -7.78
N ARG A 196 -20.07 32.09 -8.50
CA ARG A 196 -19.92 33.51 -8.18
C ARG A 196 -20.22 34.35 -9.43
N GLY A 197 -21.47 34.80 -9.54
CA GLY A 197 -21.95 35.53 -10.71
C GLY A 197 -21.85 34.69 -11.98
N ASP A 198 -21.01 35.13 -12.90
CA ASP A 198 -20.75 34.49 -14.20
C ASP A 198 -19.52 33.55 -14.16
N SER A 199 -18.99 33.28 -12.97
CA SER A 199 -17.90 32.32 -12.79
C SER A 199 -18.37 31.07 -12.04
N VAL A 200 -17.96 29.90 -12.55
CA VAL A 200 -18.13 28.61 -11.88
C VAL A 200 -16.74 28.12 -11.50
N GLU A 201 -16.52 27.88 -10.22
CA GLU A 201 -15.27 27.31 -9.73
C GLU A 201 -15.50 25.86 -9.34
N ILE A 202 -14.63 24.97 -9.81
CA ILE A 202 -14.74 23.52 -9.66
C ILE A 202 -13.43 23.02 -9.08
N ILE A 203 -13.44 22.25 -7.99
CA ILE A 203 -12.25 21.53 -7.52
C ILE A 203 -12.35 20.08 -7.99
N PRO A 204 -11.55 19.67 -9.00
CA PRO A 204 -11.56 18.28 -9.47
C PRO A 204 -11.31 17.30 -8.33
N ALA A 205 -11.94 16.12 -8.36
CA ALA A 205 -11.75 15.09 -7.33
C ALA A 205 -10.30 14.58 -7.19
N SER A 206 -9.48 14.77 -8.23
CA SER A 206 -8.04 14.45 -8.29
C SER A 206 -7.12 15.56 -7.78
N ARG A 207 -7.67 16.71 -7.37
CA ARG A 207 -6.93 17.89 -6.91
C ARG A 207 -7.45 18.35 -5.55
N GLU A 208 -6.65 19.16 -4.88
CA GLU A 208 -7.00 19.75 -3.57
C GLU A 208 -6.53 21.20 -3.50
N GLU A 209 -5.31 21.47 -3.95
CA GLU A 209 -4.70 22.80 -3.91
C GLU A 209 -5.18 23.73 -5.04
N HIS A 210 -5.58 23.17 -6.18
CA HIS A 210 -5.98 23.95 -7.36
C HIS A 210 -7.43 23.69 -7.78
N ALA A 211 -8.14 24.77 -8.10
CA ALA A 211 -9.46 24.77 -8.69
C ALA A 211 -9.41 25.23 -10.15
N ILE A 212 -10.42 24.85 -10.91
CA ILE A 212 -10.68 25.33 -12.26
C ILE A 212 -11.78 26.38 -12.18
N ARG A 213 -11.45 27.63 -12.53
CA ARG A 213 -12.41 28.72 -12.69
C ARG A 213 -12.81 28.83 -14.16
N VAL A 214 -14.10 28.63 -14.43
CA VAL A 214 -14.72 28.79 -15.74
C VAL A 214 -15.50 30.10 -15.74
N GLU A 215 -15.08 31.07 -16.54
CA GLU A 215 -15.69 32.39 -16.66
C GLU A 215 -16.60 32.42 -17.91
N PHE A 216 -17.85 32.83 -17.74
CA PHE A 216 -18.86 32.87 -18.79
C PHE A 216 -19.13 34.30 -19.28
N PHE A 217 -19.52 34.43 -20.54
CA PHE A 217 -20.11 35.63 -21.12
C PHE A 217 -21.43 35.26 -21.83
N GLY A 218 -22.54 35.41 -21.13
CA GLY A 218 -23.81 34.83 -21.57
C GLY A 218 -23.74 33.29 -21.56
N ASP A 219 -24.02 32.67 -22.69
CA ASP A 219 -23.99 31.21 -22.87
C ASP A 219 -22.68 30.73 -23.52
N GLU A 220 -21.62 31.54 -23.49
CA GLU A 220 -20.30 31.20 -24.03
C GLU A 220 -19.24 31.18 -22.91
N ILE A 221 -18.32 30.22 -22.96
CA ILE A 221 -17.17 30.16 -22.06
C ILE A 221 -16.08 31.11 -22.56
N ASP A 222 -15.90 32.25 -21.88
CA ASP A 222 -14.89 33.27 -22.25
C ASP A 222 -13.48 32.82 -21.85
N ARG A 223 -13.30 32.30 -20.63
CA ARG A 223 -11.97 31.92 -20.11
C ARG A 223 -12.03 30.72 -19.17
N ILE A 224 -10.92 29.97 -19.13
CA ILE A 224 -10.70 28.89 -18.18
C ILE A 224 -9.36 29.14 -17.49
N ARG A 225 -9.37 29.16 -16.15
CA ARG A 225 -8.19 29.44 -15.33
C ARG A 225 -8.00 28.36 -14.28
N GLU A 226 -6.74 28.06 -14.00
CA GLU A 226 -6.35 27.34 -12.80
C GLU A 226 -6.06 28.36 -11.70
N ILE A 227 -6.65 28.15 -10.53
CA ILE A 227 -6.53 29.04 -9.38
C ILE A 227 -6.11 28.24 -8.14
N ASP A 228 -5.33 28.85 -7.27
CA ASP A 228 -5.05 28.32 -5.94
C ASP A 228 -6.31 28.43 -5.05
N VAL A 229 -6.72 27.33 -4.42
CA VAL A 229 -7.98 27.24 -3.66
C VAL A 229 -7.96 28.12 -2.40
N LEU A 230 -6.79 28.28 -1.77
CA LEU A 230 -6.63 28.99 -0.51
C LEU A 230 -6.51 30.51 -0.71
N THR A 231 -5.68 30.93 -1.66
CA THR A 231 -5.36 32.34 -1.92
C THR A 231 -6.26 32.96 -3.00
N GLY A 232 -6.79 32.14 -3.92
CA GLY A 232 -7.53 32.60 -5.09
C GLY A 232 -6.64 33.18 -6.19
N GLU A 233 -5.31 33.09 -6.07
CA GLU A 233 -4.36 33.54 -7.07
C GLU A 233 -4.48 32.71 -8.35
N ILE A 234 -4.30 33.38 -9.50
CA ILE A 234 -4.34 32.72 -10.81
C ILE A 234 -2.99 32.07 -11.07
N VAL A 235 -2.99 30.75 -11.23
CA VAL A 235 -1.80 29.96 -11.56
C VAL A 235 -1.52 30.01 -13.06
N GLY A 236 -2.57 29.95 -13.88
CA GLY A 236 -2.45 30.09 -15.33
C GLY A 236 -3.77 29.92 -16.08
N ASP A 237 -3.80 30.36 -17.34
CA ASP A 237 -4.94 30.15 -18.24
C ASP A 237 -4.84 28.78 -18.94
N ARG A 238 -6.01 28.20 -19.25
CA ARG A 238 -6.15 26.92 -19.97
C ARG A 238 -7.07 27.11 -21.17
N GLU A 239 -6.76 26.50 -22.30
CA GLU A 239 -7.66 26.50 -23.48
C GLU A 239 -8.72 25.40 -23.39
N HIS A 240 -8.38 24.30 -22.72
CA HIS A 240 -9.21 23.11 -22.55
C HIS A 240 -8.94 22.46 -21.19
N VAL A 241 -9.99 21.93 -20.58
CA VAL A 241 -9.91 21.13 -19.35
C VAL A 241 -10.90 19.96 -19.41
N ALA A 242 -10.50 18.84 -18.83
CA ALA A 242 -11.34 17.66 -18.66
C ALA A 242 -11.69 17.51 -17.18
N ILE A 243 -12.98 17.54 -16.84
CA ILE A 243 -13.46 17.28 -15.49
C ILE A 243 -13.96 15.84 -15.43
N PHE A 244 -13.21 14.99 -14.73
CA PHE A 244 -13.56 13.58 -14.53
C PHE A 244 -14.61 13.41 -13.42
N PRO A 245 -15.39 12.32 -13.43
CA PRO A 245 -16.34 12.02 -12.36
C PRO A 245 -15.70 11.98 -10.97
N ALA A 246 -16.42 12.48 -9.97
CA ALA A 246 -15.98 12.51 -8.57
C ALA A 246 -16.16 11.17 -7.83
N SER A 247 -16.54 10.11 -8.55
CA SER A 247 -16.63 8.75 -8.04
C SER A 247 -16.22 7.76 -9.14
N HIS A 248 -15.58 6.65 -8.78
CA HIS A 248 -15.30 5.55 -9.71
C HIS A 248 -16.53 4.70 -10.04
N PHE A 249 -17.66 4.89 -9.34
CA PHE A 249 -18.89 4.14 -9.54
C PHE A 249 -20.05 5.09 -9.80
N VAL A 250 -20.18 5.57 -11.04
CA VAL A 250 -21.28 6.46 -11.42
C VAL A 250 -22.27 5.69 -12.29
N THR A 251 -23.48 5.50 -11.77
CA THR A 251 -24.58 4.84 -12.50
C THR A 251 -25.65 5.87 -12.85
N ARG A 252 -26.00 6.00 -14.13
CA ARG A 252 -27.09 6.90 -14.58
C ARG A 252 -28.45 6.43 -14.04
N GLU A 253 -29.38 7.35 -13.81
CA GLU A 253 -30.72 7.05 -13.26
C GLU A 253 -31.48 5.96 -14.05
N GLU A 254 -31.42 6.02 -15.39
CA GLU A 254 -32.05 5.00 -16.26
C GLU A 254 -31.51 3.59 -16.04
N LYS A 255 -30.20 3.49 -15.77
CA LYS A 255 -29.52 2.23 -15.44
C LYS A 255 -29.91 1.80 -14.02
N MET A 256 -29.93 2.72 -13.06
CA MET A 256 -30.34 2.42 -11.69
C MET A 256 -31.74 1.77 -11.63
N LYS A 257 -32.73 2.31 -12.37
CA LYS A 257 -34.09 1.74 -12.43
C LYS A 257 -34.12 0.30 -12.94
N LYS A 258 -33.31 -0.03 -13.94
CA LYS A 258 -33.20 -1.40 -14.47
C LYS A 258 -32.48 -2.33 -13.49
N ALA A 259 -31.42 -1.85 -12.85
CA ALA A 259 -30.67 -2.62 -11.86
C ALA A 259 -31.55 -2.99 -10.65
N ILE A 260 -32.33 -2.04 -10.13
CA ILE A 260 -33.31 -2.26 -9.05
C ILE A 260 -34.26 -3.40 -9.41
N ARG A 261 -34.81 -3.41 -10.63
CA ARG A 261 -35.71 -4.47 -11.09
C ARG A 261 -35.02 -5.84 -11.16
N ASN A 262 -33.76 -5.89 -11.59
CA ASN A 262 -33.00 -7.14 -11.64
C ASN A 262 -32.68 -7.66 -10.24
N ILE A 263 -32.40 -6.77 -9.28
CA ILE A 263 -32.17 -7.11 -7.87
C ILE A 263 -33.46 -7.65 -7.23
N GLU A 264 -34.62 -7.05 -7.51
CA GLU A 264 -35.92 -7.56 -7.06
C GLU A 264 -36.22 -8.97 -7.59
N ILE A 265 -35.88 -9.26 -8.85
CA ILE A 265 -36.04 -10.59 -9.44
C ILE A 265 -35.14 -11.60 -8.72
N GLU A 266 -33.85 -11.30 -8.58
CA GLU A 266 -32.90 -12.18 -7.86
C GLU A 266 -33.32 -12.41 -6.41
N LEU A 267 -33.80 -11.36 -5.73
CA LEU A 267 -34.30 -11.44 -4.36
C LEU A 267 -35.47 -12.43 -4.28
N ASN A 268 -36.46 -12.30 -5.14
CA ASN A 268 -37.64 -13.18 -5.13
C ASN A 268 -37.27 -14.65 -5.38
N GLU A 269 -36.36 -14.90 -6.33
CA GLU A 269 -35.85 -16.25 -6.61
C GLU A 269 -35.11 -16.84 -5.40
N ARG A 270 -34.20 -16.06 -4.81
CA ARG A 270 -33.43 -16.48 -3.63
C ARG A 270 -34.30 -16.69 -2.40
N LEU A 271 -35.32 -15.86 -2.17
CA LEU A 271 -36.26 -16.03 -1.06
C LEU A 271 -37.09 -17.31 -1.20
N LYS A 272 -37.49 -17.65 -2.43
CA LYS A 272 -38.18 -18.91 -2.70
C LYS A 272 -37.28 -20.11 -2.38
N GLU A 273 -36.04 -20.09 -2.86
CA GLU A 273 -35.05 -21.13 -2.59
C GLU A 273 -34.82 -21.34 -1.08
N LEU A 274 -34.63 -20.25 -0.33
CA LEU A 274 -34.41 -20.32 1.13
C LEU A 274 -35.65 -20.85 1.86
N LYS A 275 -36.86 -20.42 1.48
CA LYS A 275 -38.12 -20.91 2.07
C LYS A 275 -38.35 -22.38 1.76
N ASP A 276 -38.07 -22.83 0.54
CA ASP A 276 -38.15 -24.24 0.13
C ASP A 276 -37.14 -25.13 0.89
N GLN A 277 -36.00 -24.57 1.31
CA GLN A 277 -35.00 -25.22 2.16
C GLN A 277 -35.28 -25.12 3.68
N ASN A 278 -36.43 -24.57 4.10
CA ASN A 278 -36.76 -24.26 5.51
C ASN A 278 -35.78 -23.29 6.20
N LYS A 279 -35.04 -22.48 5.45
CA LYS A 279 -34.16 -21.41 5.96
C LYS A 279 -34.94 -20.10 6.16
N LEU A 280 -35.90 -20.14 7.08
CA LEU A 280 -36.87 -19.06 7.27
C LEU A 280 -36.23 -17.79 7.85
N LEU A 281 -35.26 -17.93 8.75
CA LEU A 281 -34.55 -16.80 9.36
C LEU A 281 -33.68 -16.07 8.34
N GLU A 282 -32.94 -16.82 7.53
CA GLU A 282 -32.11 -16.30 6.46
C GLU A 282 -32.95 -15.59 5.40
N ALA A 283 -34.11 -16.16 5.04
CA ALA A 283 -35.03 -15.53 4.11
C ALA A 283 -35.56 -14.19 4.65
N GLN A 284 -36.01 -14.16 5.92
CA GLN A 284 -36.50 -12.93 6.55
C GLN A 284 -35.41 -11.85 6.61
N ARG A 285 -34.18 -12.23 7.01
CA ARG A 285 -33.03 -11.33 7.08
C ARG A 285 -32.68 -10.74 5.72
N LEU A 286 -32.64 -11.57 4.68
CA LEU A 286 -32.32 -11.17 3.32
C LEU A 286 -33.37 -10.21 2.76
N GLU A 287 -34.65 -10.52 2.98
CA GLU A 287 -35.79 -9.71 2.55
C GLU A 287 -35.77 -8.31 3.18
N GLN A 288 -35.60 -8.24 4.51
CA GLN A 288 -35.57 -6.95 5.22
C GLN A 288 -34.44 -6.07 4.73
N ARG A 289 -33.21 -6.61 4.66
CA ARG A 289 -32.04 -5.83 4.27
C ARG A 289 -32.08 -5.39 2.81
N THR A 290 -32.41 -6.31 1.90
CA THR A 290 -32.42 -6.00 0.46
C THR A 290 -33.50 -4.97 0.12
N ASN A 291 -34.68 -5.05 0.76
CA ASN A 291 -35.74 -4.07 0.53
C ASN A 291 -35.36 -2.68 1.04
N TYR A 292 -34.68 -2.58 2.19
CA TYR A 292 -34.15 -1.32 2.69
C TYR A 292 -33.10 -0.72 1.73
N ASP A 293 -32.15 -1.54 1.26
CA ASP A 293 -31.15 -1.10 0.29
C ASP A 293 -31.81 -0.64 -1.04
N LEU A 294 -32.87 -1.33 -1.50
CA LEU A 294 -33.65 -0.94 -2.68
C LEU A 294 -34.43 0.36 -2.50
N GLU A 295 -34.99 0.61 -1.31
CA GLU A 295 -35.67 1.87 -0.99
C GLU A 295 -34.69 3.05 -1.05
N MET A 296 -33.53 2.91 -0.40
CA MET A 296 -32.46 3.90 -0.44
C MET A 296 -31.97 4.17 -1.87
N MET A 297 -31.80 3.12 -2.70
CA MET A 297 -31.43 3.29 -4.10
C MET A 297 -32.49 4.04 -4.94
N ARG A 298 -33.79 3.92 -4.61
CA ARG A 298 -34.86 4.65 -5.31
C ARG A 298 -34.92 6.12 -4.90
N GLU A 299 -34.74 6.42 -3.63
CA GLU A 299 -34.87 7.79 -3.10
C GLU A 299 -33.60 8.62 -3.30
N MET A 300 -32.44 8.04 -2.97
CA MET A 300 -31.15 8.75 -2.91
C MET A 300 -30.24 8.44 -4.10
N GLY A 301 -30.56 7.42 -4.91
CA GLY A 301 -29.64 6.92 -5.94
C GLY A 301 -28.41 6.18 -5.39
N PHE A 302 -28.35 5.97 -4.07
CA PHE A 302 -27.24 5.32 -3.37
C PHE A 302 -27.73 4.58 -2.11
N CYS A 303 -27.01 3.54 -1.68
CA CYS A 303 -27.23 2.87 -0.41
C CYS A 303 -25.88 2.46 0.24
N SER A 304 -25.87 2.23 1.55
CA SER A 304 -24.67 1.75 2.23
C SER A 304 -24.32 0.33 1.74
N GLY A 305 -23.07 0.13 1.31
CA GLY A 305 -22.65 -1.15 0.75
C GLY A 305 -23.12 -1.39 -0.68
N ILE A 306 -23.41 -0.33 -1.44
CA ILE A 306 -23.87 -0.40 -2.84
C ILE A 306 -22.96 -1.26 -3.73
N GLU A 307 -21.67 -1.38 -3.40
CA GLU A 307 -20.72 -2.20 -4.13
C GLU A 307 -21.16 -3.67 -4.24
N ASN A 308 -21.95 -4.18 -3.28
CA ASN A 308 -22.50 -5.53 -3.30
C ASN A 308 -23.49 -5.74 -4.46
N TYR A 309 -24.01 -4.67 -5.05
CA TYR A 309 -24.90 -4.69 -6.22
C TYR A 309 -24.18 -4.35 -7.53
N SER A 310 -22.85 -4.20 -7.53
CA SER A 310 -22.06 -3.73 -8.68
C SER A 310 -22.32 -4.49 -9.98
N ARG A 311 -22.53 -5.82 -9.93
CA ARG A 311 -22.87 -6.62 -11.12
C ARG A 311 -24.21 -6.21 -11.74
N HIS A 312 -25.23 -5.95 -10.93
CA HIS A 312 -26.52 -5.46 -11.40
C HIS A 312 -26.44 -4.04 -11.95
N LEU A 313 -25.66 -3.18 -11.30
CA LEU A 313 -25.46 -1.79 -11.72
C LEU A 313 -24.72 -1.69 -13.07
N THR A 314 -23.85 -2.67 -13.36
CA THR A 314 -23.08 -2.75 -14.60
C THR A 314 -23.71 -3.63 -15.67
N PHE A 315 -24.87 -4.27 -15.39
CA PHE A 315 -25.55 -5.22 -16.27
C PHE A 315 -24.65 -6.34 -16.83
N ARG A 316 -23.66 -6.75 -16.04
CA ARG A 316 -22.80 -7.86 -16.41
C ARG A 316 -23.49 -9.18 -16.07
N GLU A 317 -23.15 -10.21 -16.82
CA GLU A 317 -23.62 -11.57 -16.56
C GLU A 317 -23.09 -12.08 -15.20
N GLU A 318 -23.75 -13.09 -14.64
CA GLU A 318 -23.29 -13.75 -13.41
C GLU A 318 -21.89 -14.35 -13.60
N GLY A 319 -21.02 -14.17 -12.61
CA GLY A 319 -19.63 -14.62 -12.67
C GLY A 319 -18.69 -13.75 -13.52
N ALA A 320 -19.20 -12.73 -14.21
CA ALA A 320 -18.41 -11.89 -15.10
C ALA A 320 -17.20 -11.24 -14.38
N THR A 321 -16.08 -11.18 -15.09
CA THR A 321 -14.85 -10.55 -14.60
C THR A 321 -15.08 -9.06 -14.30
N PRO A 322 -14.74 -8.56 -13.09
CA PRO A 322 -14.86 -7.15 -12.72
C PRO A 322 -13.95 -6.27 -13.60
N TYR A 323 -14.39 -5.04 -13.84
CA TYR A 323 -13.48 -3.99 -14.30
C TYR A 323 -12.57 -3.58 -13.14
N THR A 324 -11.30 -3.36 -13.44
CA THR A 324 -10.25 -3.08 -12.45
C THR A 324 -9.33 -1.99 -12.97
N LEU A 325 -8.32 -1.58 -12.20
CA LEU A 325 -7.35 -0.61 -12.70
C LEU A 325 -6.64 -1.10 -13.98
N LEU A 326 -6.44 -2.42 -14.12
CA LEU A 326 -5.82 -3.00 -15.31
C LEU A 326 -6.61 -2.71 -16.60
N ASP A 327 -7.92 -2.51 -16.49
CA ASP A 327 -8.80 -2.17 -17.62
C ASP A 327 -8.73 -0.69 -18.03
N TYR A 328 -8.14 0.16 -17.19
CA TYR A 328 -7.95 1.59 -17.48
C TYR A 328 -6.63 1.83 -18.23
N PHE A 329 -5.70 0.88 -18.17
CA PHE A 329 -4.47 0.95 -18.95
C PHE A 329 -4.75 0.65 -20.43
N PRO A 330 -3.97 1.22 -21.36
CA PRO A 330 -4.00 0.79 -22.75
C PRO A 330 -3.49 -0.64 -22.88
N ASP A 331 -3.90 -1.34 -23.93
CA ASP A 331 -3.58 -2.76 -24.17
C ASP A 331 -2.06 -3.05 -24.17
N ASP A 332 -1.23 -2.08 -24.54
CA ASP A 332 0.21 -2.24 -24.70
C ASP A 332 1.05 -1.93 -23.43
N PHE A 333 0.39 -1.71 -22.29
CA PHE A 333 1.05 -1.36 -21.02
C PHE A 333 2.06 -2.42 -20.54
N LEU A 334 2.96 -1.98 -19.66
CA LEU A 334 3.94 -2.83 -18.98
C LEU A 334 3.53 -3.04 -17.52
N MET A 335 3.62 -4.27 -17.02
CA MET A 335 3.49 -4.57 -15.60
C MET A 335 4.87 -4.86 -15.00
N MET A 336 5.17 -4.30 -13.84
CA MET A 336 6.31 -4.71 -13.02
C MET A 336 5.82 -5.15 -11.65
N VAL A 337 6.24 -6.32 -11.19
CA VAL A 337 5.80 -6.88 -9.91
C VAL A 337 7.00 -6.92 -8.97
N ASP A 338 7.03 -5.97 -8.02
CA ASP A 338 8.09 -5.90 -7.02
C ASP A 338 7.87 -6.94 -5.92
N GLU A 339 8.97 -7.49 -5.41
CA GLU A 339 9.01 -8.64 -4.50
C GLU A 339 8.02 -9.74 -4.94
N SER A 340 8.10 -10.14 -6.21
CA SER A 340 7.10 -11.00 -6.89
C SER A 340 6.74 -12.28 -6.14
N HIS A 341 7.71 -12.85 -5.44
CA HIS A 341 7.58 -14.07 -4.65
C HIS A 341 6.62 -13.93 -3.46
N VAL A 342 6.29 -12.70 -3.03
CA VAL A 342 5.23 -12.38 -2.05
C VAL A 342 4.01 -11.79 -2.73
N THR A 343 4.23 -10.86 -3.67
CA THR A 343 3.15 -10.12 -4.34
C THR A 343 2.22 -11.04 -5.14
N LEU A 344 2.75 -12.01 -5.91
CA LEU A 344 1.92 -12.93 -6.71
C LEU A 344 1.09 -13.89 -5.85
N PRO A 345 1.62 -14.54 -4.78
CA PRO A 345 0.79 -15.27 -3.83
C PRO A 345 -0.30 -14.42 -3.20
N GLN A 346 -0.02 -13.16 -2.87
CA GLN A 346 -1.02 -12.25 -2.31
C GLN A 346 -2.13 -11.95 -3.32
N VAL A 347 -1.79 -11.59 -4.57
CA VAL A 347 -2.73 -11.40 -5.68
C VAL A 347 -3.65 -12.63 -5.83
N ARG A 348 -3.08 -13.84 -5.79
CA ARG A 348 -3.83 -15.10 -5.85
C ARG A 348 -4.76 -15.30 -4.64
N GLY A 349 -4.32 -14.90 -3.45
CA GLY A 349 -5.05 -15.07 -2.20
C GLY A 349 -6.29 -14.19 -2.06
N MET A 350 -6.30 -13.00 -2.67
CA MET A 350 -7.35 -12.00 -2.49
C MET A 350 -8.75 -12.53 -2.83
N TYR A 351 -8.91 -13.21 -3.97
CA TYR A 351 -10.20 -13.79 -4.38
C TYR A 351 -10.70 -14.88 -3.42
N ASN A 352 -9.82 -15.78 -3.00
CA ASN A 352 -10.22 -16.90 -2.15
C ASN A 352 -10.69 -16.43 -0.77
N GLY A 353 -9.99 -15.45 -0.18
CA GLY A 353 -10.39 -14.84 1.08
C GLY A 353 -11.72 -14.09 0.97
N ASP A 354 -11.90 -13.28 -0.08
CA ASP A 354 -13.14 -12.54 -0.31
C ASP A 354 -14.34 -13.48 -0.54
N ARG A 355 -14.19 -14.48 -1.40
CA ARG A 355 -15.23 -15.47 -1.69
C ARG A 355 -15.64 -16.24 -0.44
N ALA A 356 -14.69 -16.72 0.36
CA ALA A 356 -14.98 -17.47 1.59
C ALA A 356 -15.82 -16.64 2.57
N ARG A 357 -15.43 -15.37 2.79
CA ARG A 357 -16.17 -14.43 3.64
C ARG A 357 -17.59 -14.17 3.12
N LYS A 358 -17.73 -13.90 1.82
CA LYS A 358 -19.03 -13.59 1.21
C LYS A 358 -19.96 -14.79 1.11
N GLN A 359 -19.43 -15.99 0.89
CA GLN A 359 -20.23 -17.22 0.87
C GLN A 359 -20.97 -17.40 2.20
N VAL A 360 -20.28 -17.18 3.32
CA VAL A 360 -20.90 -17.26 4.66
C VAL A 360 -22.02 -16.23 4.82
N LEU A 361 -21.83 -14.98 4.35
CA LEU A 361 -22.88 -13.97 4.37
C LEU A 361 -24.11 -14.39 3.54
N ILE A 362 -23.91 -15.01 2.38
CA ILE A 362 -24.99 -15.45 1.48
C ILE A 362 -25.73 -16.67 2.01
N ASP A 363 -24.99 -17.63 2.58
CA ASP A 363 -25.54 -18.85 3.15
C ASP A 363 -26.46 -18.55 4.34
N HIS A 364 -26.15 -17.48 5.07
CA HIS A 364 -26.91 -16.98 6.22
C HIS A 364 -27.81 -15.77 5.91
N GLY A 365 -28.09 -15.48 4.63
CA GLY A 365 -29.10 -14.49 4.23
C GLY A 365 -28.77 -13.03 4.55
N PHE A 366 -27.50 -12.66 4.70
CA PHE A 366 -27.08 -11.25 4.84
C PHE A 366 -26.93 -10.53 3.50
N ARG A 367 -26.63 -11.27 2.43
CA ARG A 367 -26.41 -10.74 1.07
C ARG A 367 -26.97 -11.69 0.00
N LEU A 368 -27.28 -11.13 -1.17
CA LEU A 368 -27.68 -11.89 -2.36
C LEU A 368 -26.49 -12.62 -2.99
N PRO A 369 -26.73 -13.69 -3.77
CA PRO A 369 -25.68 -14.37 -4.54
C PRO A 369 -24.84 -13.42 -5.42
N SER A 370 -25.47 -12.41 -6.03
CA SER A 370 -24.80 -11.32 -6.75
C SER A 370 -23.65 -10.64 -6.03
N ALA A 371 -23.64 -10.64 -4.70
CA ALA A 371 -22.55 -10.04 -3.95
C ALA A 371 -21.20 -10.72 -4.22
N LEU A 372 -21.17 -11.99 -4.66
CA LEU A 372 -19.94 -12.69 -5.06
C LEU A 372 -19.32 -12.12 -6.34
N ASP A 373 -20.10 -11.45 -7.19
CA ASP A 373 -19.60 -10.84 -8.42
C ASP A 373 -18.91 -9.49 -8.17
N ASN A 374 -19.10 -8.90 -6.99
CA ASN A 374 -18.29 -7.81 -6.47
C ASN A 374 -17.01 -8.36 -5.83
N ARG A 375 -16.03 -8.73 -6.63
CA ARG A 375 -14.85 -9.46 -6.15
C ARG A 375 -13.57 -8.87 -6.74
N PRO A 376 -12.39 -9.18 -6.17
CA PRO A 376 -11.15 -9.02 -6.92
C PRO A 376 -11.04 -10.05 -8.06
N LEU A 377 -10.08 -9.83 -8.96
CA LEU A 377 -9.77 -10.79 -10.01
C LEU A 377 -9.32 -12.13 -9.43
N GLN A 378 -9.77 -13.21 -10.08
CA GLN A 378 -9.13 -14.51 -9.94
C GLN A 378 -7.75 -14.46 -10.59
N PHE A 379 -6.81 -15.27 -10.10
CA PHE A 379 -5.46 -15.29 -10.67
C PHE A 379 -5.43 -15.56 -12.19
N PRO A 380 -6.24 -16.50 -12.75
CA PRO A 380 -6.31 -16.67 -14.21
C PRO A 380 -6.89 -15.47 -14.97
N GLU A 381 -7.75 -14.66 -14.35
CA GLU A 381 -8.25 -13.42 -14.95
C GLU A 381 -7.17 -12.33 -14.95
N PHE A 382 -6.41 -12.24 -13.85
CA PHE A 382 -5.24 -11.38 -13.76
C PHE A 382 -4.22 -11.72 -14.84
N GLU A 383 -3.87 -13.01 -15.00
CA GLU A 383 -2.94 -13.48 -16.04
C GLU A 383 -3.40 -13.10 -17.45
N LYS A 384 -4.69 -13.24 -17.75
CA LYS A 384 -5.26 -12.85 -19.06
C LYS A 384 -5.11 -11.36 -19.35
N LYS A 385 -5.12 -10.50 -18.32
CA LYS A 385 -4.94 -9.05 -18.46
C LYS A 385 -3.46 -8.63 -18.54
N ILE A 386 -2.51 -9.55 -18.31
CA ILE A 386 -1.09 -9.25 -18.50
C ILE A 386 -0.75 -9.26 -19.99
N ASN A 387 -0.38 -8.08 -20.51
CA ASN A 387 0.26 -7.94 -21.81
C ASN A 387 1.74 -8.38 -21.73
N GLN A 388 2.56 -7.64 -20.99
CA GLN A 388 3.95 -8.00 -20.67
C GLN A 388 4.23 -7.71 -19.20
N ALA A 389 4.96 -8.59 -18.52
CA ALA A 389 5.35 -8.41 -17.13
C ALA A 389 6.84 -8.68 -16.87
N ALA A 390 7.44 -7.81 -16.06
CA ALA A 390 8.75 -8.03 -15.45
C ALA A 390 8.59 -8.31 -13.94
N PHE A 391 8.93 -9.53 -13.52
CA PHE A 391 8.95 -9.93 -12.12
C PHE A 391 10.28 -9.52 -11.49
N VAL A 392 10.24 -8.87 -10.34
CA VAL A 392 11.42 -8.31 -9.68
C VAL A 392 11.57 -8.97 -8.31
N SER A 393 12.63 -9.75 -8.12
CA SER A 393 12.83 -10.50 -6.87
C SER A 393 14.28 -10.97 -6.71
N ALA A 394 14.78 -10.99 -5.47
CA ALA A 394 16.04 -11.66 -5.14
C ALA A 394 15.90 -13.19 -5.05
N THR A 395 14.66 -13.66 -4.86
CA THR A 395 14.28 -15.05 -4.61
C THR A 395 12.97 -15.38 -5.33
N PRO A 396 12.94 -15.49 -6.67
CA PRO A 396 11.72 -15.75 -7.44
C PRO A 396 10.92 -16.95 -6.92
N GLY A 397 9.60 -16.83 -6.99
CA GLY A 397 8.64 -17.88 -6.66
C GLY A 397 8.55 -18.95 -7.75
N PRO A 398 7.75 -20.01 -7.53
CA PRO A 398 7.58 -21.09 -8.50
C PRO A 398 6.94 -20.61 -9.80
N TYR A 399 6.01 -19.65 -9.72
CA TYR A 399 5.30 -19.14 -10.89
C TYR A 399 6.26 -18.42 -11.84
N GLU A 400 7.13 -17.58 -11.29
CA GLU A 400 8.13 -16.84 -12.04
C GLU A 400 9.15 -17.77 -12.69
N LEU A 401 9.62 -18.78 -11.95
CA LEU A 401 10.54 -19.81 -12.45
C LEU A 401 9.94 -20.66 -13.59
N GLU A 402 8.65 -20.98 -13.50
CA GLU A 402 7.93 -21.73 -14.54
C GLU A 402 7.75 -20.92 -15.83
N HIS A 403 7.47 -19.62 -15.70
CA HIS A 403 7.16 -18.75 -16.83
C HIS A 403 8.38 -18.03 -17.43
N THR A 404 9.50 -17.99 -16.70
CA THR A 404 10.75 -17.35 -17.12
C THR A 404 11.92 -18.32 -17.01
N PRO A 405 12.22 -19.11 -18.06
CA PRO A 405 13.35 -20.04 -18.01
C PRO A 405 14.72 -19.34 -18.00
N TYR A 406 14.82 -18.13 -18.55
CA TYR A 406 16.06 -17.34 -18.58
C TYR A 406 15.96 -16.12 -17.67
N MET A 407 16.69 -16.15 -16.57
CA MET A 407 16.70 -15.06 -15.58
C MET A 407 17.70 -13.98 -15.98
N THR A 408 17.27 -12.72 -15.94
CA THR A 408 18.18 -11.57 -16.01
C THR A 408 18.77 -11.34 -14.63
N GLU A 409 20.04 -11.68 -14.46
CA GLU A 409 20.75 -11.60 -13.18
C GLU A 409 21.31 -10.19 -12.92
N GLN A 410 21.07 -9.65 -11.73
CA GLN A 410 21.65 -8.39 -11.25
C GLN A 410 22.13 -8.54 -9.80
N ILE A 411 23.41 -8.87 -9.62
CA ILE A 411 24.06 -9.20 -8.36
C ILE A 411 25.17 -8.21 -7.97
N ILE A 412 25.67 -7.39 -8.89
CA ILE A 412 26.73 -6.42 -8.61
C ILE A 412 26.14 -5.15 -8.00
N ARG A 413 26.64 -4.76 -6.82
CA ARG A 413 26.22 -3.51 -6.16
C ARG A 413 27.06 -2.35 -6.68
N PRO A 414 26.48 -1.16 -6.91
CA PRO A 414 27.24 0.02 -7.37
C PRO A 414 28.44 0.38 -6.49
N THR A 415 28.34 0.18 -5.18
CA THR A 415 29.42 0.45 -4.21
C THR A 415 30.41 -0.70 -4.01
N GLY A 416 30.30 -1.77 -4.79
CA GLY A 416 31.13 -2.97 -4.65
C GLY A 416 30.88 -3.80 -3.40
N LEU A 417 29.81 -3.52 -2.64
CA LEU A 417 29.44 -4.30 -1.46
C LEU A 417 29.19 -5.77 -1.81
N LEU A 418 29.70 -6.66 -0.96
CA LEU A 418 29.67 -8.10 -1.16
C LEU A 418 28.51 -8.75 -0.40
N ASP A 419 28.03 -9.88 -0.91
CA ASP A 419 27.22 -10.82 -0.13
C ASP A 419 28.03 -11.31 1.08
N PRO A 420 27.43 -11.44 2.27
CA PRO A 420 28.15 -11.62 3.53
C PRO A 420 28.77 -13.02 3.66
N GLU A 421 29.77 -13.14 4.52
CA GLU A 421 30.30 -14.46 4.92
C GLU A 421 29.30 -15.16 5.86
N ILE A 422 29.16 -16.47 5.71
CA ILE A 422 28.25 -17.29 6.51
C ILE A 422 29.05 -18.29 7.34
N ASP A 423 28.89 -18.24 8.66
CA ASP A 423 29.38 -19.23 9.62
C ASP A 423 28.20 -20.11 10.09
N VAL A 424 28.39 -21.44 10.10
CA VAL A 424 27.45 -22.38 10.73
C VAL A 424 28.03 -22.87 12.05
N ARG A 425 27.29 -22.68 13.16
CA ARG A 425 27.73 -23.03 14.52
C ARG A 425 26.73 -23.96 15.21
N PRO A 426 27.15 -24.82 16.14
CA PRO A 426 26.24 -25.71 16.87
C PRO A 426 25.19 -24.94 17.69
N ILE A 427 24.04 -25.55 17.94
CA ILE A 427 22.98 -24.97 18.79
C ILE A 427 23.43 -24.93 20.26
N GLN A 428 24.26 -25.89 20.67
CA GLN A 428 24.80 -25.94 22.03
C GLN A 428 25.67 -24.69 22.31
N GLY A 429 25.29 -23.91 23.33
CA GLY A 429 25.99 -22.68 23.70
C GLY A 429 25.69 -21.48 22.80
N GLN A 430 24.67 -21.55 21.93
CA GLN A 430 24.38 -20.50 20.95
C GLN A 430 24.15 -19.12 21.56
N VAL A 431 23.53 -19.03 22.74
CA VAL A 431 23.22 -17.74 23.38
C VAL A 431 24.50 -17.07 23.89
N ASP A 432 25.40 -17.83 24.53
CA ASP A 432 26.67 -17.31 25.04
C ASP A 432 27.58 -16.84 23.89
N ASP A 433 27.64 -17.63 22.81
CA ASP A 433 28.37 -17.28 21.59
C ASP A 433 27.80 -16.00 20.95
N LEU A 434 26.46 -15.91 20.84
CA LEU A 434 25.77 -14.74 20.31
C LEU A 434 26.07 -13.48 21.15
N VAL A 435 26.03 -13.56 22.48
CA VAL A 435 26.38 -12.44 23.36
C VAL A 435 27.81 -11.97 23.11
N GLY A 436 28.76 -12.91 22.98
CA GLY A 436 30.14 -12.60 22.64
C GLY A 436 30.27 -11.87 21.29
N GLU A 437 29.53 -12.31 20.27
CA GLU A 437 29.51 -11.66 18.96
C GLU A 437 28.83 -10.28 18.99
N ILE A 438 27.76 -10.12 19.77
CA ILE A 438 27.10 -8.82 19.98
C ILE A 438 28.07 -7.82 20.60
N HIS A 439 28.82 -8.21 21.65
CA HIS A 439 29.81 -7.31 22.28
C HIS A 439 30.89 -6.88 21.29
N LYS A 440 31.41 -7.81 20.47
CA LYS A 440 32.38 -7.46 19.40
C LYS A 440 31.84 -6.45 18.40
N ARG A 441 30.53 -6.48 18.09
CA ARG A 441 29.89 -5.50 17.20
C ARG A 441 29.64 -4.16 17.87
N LYS A 442 29.22 -4.20 19.14
CA LYS A 442 29.04 -3.01 19.98
C LYS A 442 30.33 -2.20 20.11
N ASP A 443 31.46 -2.86 20.32
CA ASP A 443 32.78 -2.21 20.42
C ASP A 443 33.18 -1.46 19.13
N LYS A 444 32.64 -1.88 17.98
CA LYS A 444 32.84 -1.24 16.68
C LYS A 444 31.75 -0.21 16.33
N GLY A 445 30.76 -0.02 17.20
CA GLY A 445 29.59 0.82 16.92
C GLY A 445 28.68 0.27 15.82
N GLU A 446 28.72 -1.04 15.55
CA GLU A 446 27.89 -1.73 14.55
C GLU A 446 26.60 -2.28 15.20
N ARG A 447 25.63 -2.75 14.40
CA ARG A 447 24.34 -3.29 14.86
C ARG A 447 24.17 -4.77 14.54
N VAL A 448 23.32 -5.44 15.32
CA VAL A 448 23.02 -6.87 15.17
C VAL A 448 21.52 -7.10 14.98
N LEU A 449 21.17 -7.95 14.01
CA LEU A 449 19.83 -8.50 13.86
C LEU A 449 19.82 -9.97 14.29
N VAL A 450 18.82 -10.37 15.06
CA VAL A 450 18.65 -11.77 15.49
C VAL A 450 17.27 -12.26 15.09
N THR A 451 17.20 -13.38 14.37
CA THR A 451 15.94 -14.03 14.02
C THR A 451 15.71 -15.30 14.83
N THR A 452 14.59 -15.39 15.52
CA THR A 452 14.13 -16.60 16.24
C THR A 452 12.99 -17.29 15.49
N LEU A 453 12.37 -18.32 16.07
CA LEU A 453 11.21 -19.02 15.51
C LEU A 453 9.87 -18.62 16.14
N THR A 454 9.86 -18.16 17.39
CA THR A 454 8.62 -17.92 18.15
C THR A 454 8.65 -16.60 18.89
N LYS A 455 7.45 -16.06 19.18
CA LYS A 455 7.30 -14.83 19.98
C LYS A 455 7.95 -14.98 21.34
N LYS A 456 7.62 -16.07 22.02
CA LYS A 456 8.15 -16.41 23.34
C LYS A 456 9.68 -16.45 23.35
N MET A 457 10.32 -17.12 22.40
CA MET A 457 11.79 -17.15 22.33
C MET A 457 12.39 -15.76 22.10
N SER A 458 11.73 -14.92 21.30
CA SER A 458 12.20 -13.56 21.05
C SER A 458 12.09 -12.69 22.31
N GLU A 459 10.98 -12.81 23.04
CA GLU A 459 10.73 -12.12 24.30
C GLU A 459 11.72 -12.57 25.38
N ASP A 460 11.89 -13.89 25.56
CA ASP A 460 12.82 -14.49 26.50
C ASP A 460 14.27 -14.06 26.21
N LEU A 461 14.68 -14.11 24.93
CA LEU A 461 16.02 -13.66 24.52
C LEU A 461 16.21 -12.16 24.74
N THR A 462 15.19 -11.36 24.44
CA THR A 462 15.25 -9.90 24.65
C THR A 462 15.37 -9.57 26.14
N ALA A 463 14.61 -10.24 27.00
CA ALA A 463 14.71 -10.08 28.46
C ALA A 463 16.11 -10.45 28.96
N TYR A 464 16.62 -11.61 28.53
CA TYR A 464 17.96 -12.06 28.88
C TYR A 464 19.06 -11.08 28.46
N LEU A 465 19.00 -10.56 27.24
CA LEU A 465 19.96 -9.55 26.74
C LEU A 465 19.86 -8.23 27.53
N LYS A 466 18.65 -7.81 27.93
CA LYS A 466 18.46 -6.63 28.78
C LYS A 466 19.09 -6.81 30.16
N ASP A 467 18.92 -7.99 30.77
CA ASP A 467 19.50 -8.31 32.09
C ASP A 467 21.04 -8.25 32.07
N LEU A 468 21.65 -8.57 30.93
CA LEU A 468 23.09 -8.42 30.69
C LEU A 468 23.53 -6.98 30.35
N GLY A 469 22.60 -6.01 30.33
CA GLY A 469 22.89 -4.61 30.03
C GLY A 469 23.08 -4.30 28.53
N ILE A 470 22.63 -5.18 27.64
CA ILE A 470 22.65 -4.95 26.19
C ILE A 470 21.43 -4.12 25.80
N LYS A 471 21.64 -3.06 24.99
CA LYS A 471 20.55 -2.23 24.47
C LYS A 471 19.83 -2.97 23.36
N VAL A 472 18.69 -3.57 23.67
CA VAL A 472 17.94 -4.43 22.74
C VAL A 472 16.48 -4.03 22.65
N ALA A 473 15.93 -4.13 21.43
CA ALA A 473 14.50 -4.05 21.17
C ALA A 473 13.98 -5.34 20.53
N TYR A 474 12.69 -5.59 20.70
CA TYR A 474 11.99 -6.73 20.13
C TYR A 474 11.01 -6.26 19.06
N LEU A 475 10.96 -6.98 17.93
CA LEU A 475 10.04 -6.72 16.83
C LEU A 475 9.14 -7.93 16.54
N HIS A 476 7.82 -7.77 16.75
CA HIS A 476 6.81 -8.76 16.39
C HIS A 476 5.68 -8.21 15.53
N SER A 477 4.75 -9.11 15.19
CA SER A 477 3.66 -8.85 14.26
C SER A 477 2.55 -7.94 14.79
N GLU A 478 2.45 -7.70 16.09
CA GLU A 478 1.41 -6.82 16.68
C GLU A 478 1.90 -5.39 16.90
N ILE A 479 3.21 -5.14 16.81
CA ILE A 479 3.76 -3.78 16.83
C ILE A 479 3.19 -3.03 15.63
N LYS A 480 2.58 -1.87 15.91
CA LYS A 480 1.99 -1.01 14.88
C LYS A 480 3.08 -0.48 13.95
N THR A 481 2.73 -0.19 12.70
CA THR A 481 3.70 0.25 11.68
C THR A 481 4.50 1.49 12.10
N LEU A 482 3.87 2.46 12.76
CA LEU A 482 4.54 3.68 13.25
C LEU A 482 5.59 3.37 14.32
N GLU A 483 5.21 2.61 15.35
CA GLU A 483 6.11 2.18 16.43
C GLU A 483 7.29 1.35 15.88
N ARG A 484 7.03 0.51 14.86
CA ARG A 484 8.09 -0.22 14.16
C ARG A 484 9.11 0.70 13.51
N ILE A 485 8.66 1.77 12.83
CA ILE A 485 9.55 2.76 12.19
C ILE A 485 10.44 3.42 13.24
N GLU A 486 9.88 3.75 14.40
CA GLU A 486 10.63 4.32 15.52
C GLU A 486 11.68 3.36 16.06
N ILE A 487 11.34 2.09 16.30
CA ILE A 487 12.29 1.08 16.77
C ILE A 487 13.46 0.91 15.78
N ILE A 488 13.17 0.90 14.47
CA ILE A 488 14.19 0.79 13.43
C ILE A 488 15.09 2.04 13.42
N ARG A 489 14.51 3.24 13.53
CA ARG A 489 15.29 4.49 13.65
C ARG A 489 16.16 4.47 14.90
N ASP A 490 15.61 4.05 16.03
CA ASP A 490 16.30 3.93 17.31
C ASP A 490 17.48 2.96 17.25
N LEU A 491 17.36 1.88 16.48
CA LEU A 491 18.49 1.00 16.15
C LEU A 491 19.56 1.75 15.34
N ARG A 492 19.17 2.50 14.30
CA ARG A 492 20.12 3.26 13.45
C ARG A 492 20.90 4.31 14.23
N VAL A 493 20.23 5.10 15.07
CA VAL A 493 20.88 6.14 15.90
C VAL A 493 21.67 5.57 17.09
N GLY A 494 21.55 4.27 17.38
CA GLY A 494 22.30 3.61 18.45
C GLY A 494 21.66 3.69 19.84
N LYS A 495 20.35 3.98 19.91
CA LYS A 495 19.57 3.74 21.14
C LYS A 495 19.46 2.24 21.41
N TYR A 496 19.38 1.43 20.36
CA TYR A 496 19.52 -0.03 20.42
C TYR A 496 20.76 -0.47 19.65
N ASP A 497 21.45 -1.49 20.16
CA ASP A 497 22.56 -2.18 19.51
C ASP A 497 22.07 -3.44 18.79
N VAL A 498 20.98 -4.05 19.30
CA VAL A 498 20.43 -5.33 18.85
C VAL A 498 18.94 -5.23 18.60
N LEU A 499 18.47 -5.85 17.52
CA LEU A 499 17.05 -6.07 17.25
C LEU A 499 16.75 -7.57 17.14
N VAL A 500 15.87 -8.07 17.99
CA VAL A 500 15.40 -9.46 17.97
C VAL A 500 14.03 -9.52 17.31
N GLY A 501 13.79 -10.47 16.42
CA GLY A 501 12.45 -10.69 15.89
C GLY A 501 12.27 -12.09 15.30
N ILE A 502 11.06 -12.39 14.85
CA ILE A 502 10.76 -13.69 14.23
C ILE A 502 10.93 -13.59 12.71
N ASN A 503 10.21 -12.63 12.13
CA ASN A 503 10.20 -12.36 10.71
C ASN A 503 10.60 -10.90 10.49
N LEU A 504 11.90 -10.64 10.59
CA LEU A 504 12.50 -9.35 10.23
C LEU A 504 12.51 -9.12 8.71
N LEU A 505 11.92 -10.04 7.92
CA LEU A 505 11.91 -10.00 6.46
C LEU A 505 10.76 -9.15 5.89
N ARG A 506 9.82 -8.70 6.73
CA ARG A 506 8.53 -8.20 6.23
C ARG A 506 8.59 -6.91 5.43
N GLU A 507 9.65 -6.11 5.56
CA GLU A 507 9.82 -4.84 4.85
C GLU A 507 11.29 -4.63 4.47
N GLY A 508 11.55 -3.76 3.50
CA GLY A 508 12.88 -3.33 3.08
C GLY A 508 13.65 -2.59 4.18
N LEU A 509 13.96 -3.25 5.31
CA LEU A 509 14.94 -2.82 6.31
C LEU A 509 16.27 -2.59 5.62
N ASP A 510 16.50 -1.34 5.22
CA ASP A 510 17.73 -0.83 4.66
C ASP A 510 18.51 -0.16 5.79
N ILE A 511 19.30 -0.97 6.49
CA ILE A 511 20.05 -0.57 7.68
C ILE A 511 21.54 -0.84 7.44
N PRO A 512 22.29 0.10 6.85
CA PRO A 512 23.73 -0.07 6.58
C PRO A 512 24.57 -0.27 7.83
N GLU A 513 24.06 0.11 9.00
CA GLU A 513 24.73 -0.02 10.29
C GLU A 513 24.78 -1.48 10.81
N VAL A 514 24.00 -2.39 10.21
CA VAL A 514 23.99 -3.82 10.57
C VAL A 514 25.17 -4.54 9.92
N SER A 515 26.07 -5.09 10.73
CA SER A 515 27.20 -5.91 10.27
C SER A 515 27.07 -7.39 10.63
N LEU A 516 26.10 -7.76 11.46
CA LEU A 516 25.85 -9.15 11.85
C LEU A 516 24.37 -9.49 11.82
N VAL A 517 24.06 -10.61 11.17
CA VAL A 517 22.75 -11.26 11.24
C VAL A 517 22.91 -12.64 11.86
N SER A 518 22.18 -12.90 12.93
CA SER A 518 22.17 -14.19 13.63
C SER A 518 20.85 -14.91 13.39
N ILE A 519 20.92 -16.14 12.90
CA ILE A 519 19.77 -17.00 12.62
C ILE A 519 19.79 -18.16 13.61
N LEU A 520 18.98 -18.05 14.66
CA LEU A 520 18.81 -19.12 15.64
C LEU A 520 17.93 -20.24 15.06
N ASP A 521 18.24 -21.48 15.44
CA ASP A 521 17.52 -22.67 14.98
C ASP A 521 17.40 -22.72 13.45
N ALA A 522 18.52 -22.53 12.75
CA ALA A 522 18.57 -22.44 11.30
C ALA A 522 18.20 -23.76 10.60
N ASP A 523 18.36 -24.90 11.29
CA ASP A 523 18.04 -26.25 10.79
C ASP A 523 16.56 -26.65 10.97
N LYS A 524 15.74 -25.79 11.59
CA LYS A 524 14.30 -26.04 11.74
C LYS A 524 13.56 -25.60 10.49
N GLU A 525 13.46 -26.51 9.54
CA GLU A 525 12.72 -26.27 8.31
C GLU A 525 11.27 -25.79 8.54
N GLY A 526 10.77 -25.03 7.58
CA GLY A 526 9.48 -24.37 7.64
C GLY A 526 9.53 -23.03 6.94
N PHE A 527 8.44 -22.26 7.01
CA PHE A 527 8.34 -20.98 6.32
C PHE A 527 9.50 -20.02 6.65
N LEU A 528 9.88 -19.91 7.94
CA LEU A 528 10.93 -18.99 8.40
C LEU A 528 12.36 -19.44 8.06
N ARG A 529 12.57 -20.69 7.66
CA ARG A 529 13.89 -21.28 7.33
C ARG A 529 13.91 -21.94 5.96
N SER A 530 12.97 -21.58 5.10
CA SER A 530 13.02 -21.97 3.68
C SER A 530 14.21 -21.31 2.99
N SER A 531 14.67 -21.87 1.88
CA SER A 531 15.75 -21.30 1.05
C SER A 531 15.53 -19.81 0.75
N ARG A 532 14.30 -19.41 0.42
CA ARG A 532 13.94 -18.01 0.16
C ARG A 532 14.11 -17.13 1.41
N SER A 533 13.53 -17.56 2.54
CA SER A 533 13.59 -16.80 3.79
C SER A 533 15.03 -16.65 4.30
N LEU A 534 15.85 -17.70 4.16
CA LEU A 534 17.27 -17.65 4.51
C LEU A 534 18.04 -16.65 3.64
N ILE A 535 17.92 -16.71 2.31
CA ILE A 535 18.59 -15.76 1.39
C ILE A 535 18.18 -14.31 1.69
N GLN A 536 16.90 -14.06 1.97
CA GLN A 536 16.43 -12.73 2.34
C GLN A 536 16.98 -12.25 3.68
N THR A 537 17.11 -13.15 4.66
CA THR A 537 17.67 -12.85 5.98
C THR A 537 19.16 -12.54 5.86
N ILE A 538 19.90 -13.35 5.09
CA ILE A 538 21.31 -13.14 4.75
C ILE A 538 21.51 -11.76 4.10
N GLY A 539 20.63 -11.40 3.16
CA GLY A 539 20.70 -10.13 2.44
C GLY A 539 20.65 -8.87 3.32
N ARG A 540 20.25 -8.98 4.59
CA ARG A 540 20.28 -7.87 5.56
C ARG A 540 21.68 -7.49 6.02
N ALA A 541 22.63 -8.43 6.00
CA ALA A 541 24.04 -8.15 6.29
C ALA A 541 24.80 -7.61 5.06
N ALA A 542 24.23 -7.69 3.85
CA ALA A 542 24.93 -7.34 2.61
C ALA A 542 25.04 -5.82 2.33
N ARG A 543 24.59 -4.97 3.28
CA ARG A 543 24.66 -3.50 3.17
C ARG A 543 25.85 -2.89 3.90
N ASN A 544 26.63 -3.71 4.57
CA ASN A 544 27.79 -3.31 5.34
C ASN A 544 29.02 -4.05 4.83
N GLU A 545 30.16 -3.36 4.75
CA GLU A 545 31.43 -3.94 4.29
C GLU A 545 31.94 -5.08 5.19
N ASN A 546 31.58 -5.05 6.48
CA ASN A 546 31.88 -6.08 7.47
C ASN A 546 30.73 -7.08 7.66
N GLY A 547 29.78 -7.11 6.73
CA GLY A 547 28.59 -7.96 6.79
C GLY A 547 28.91 -9.44 6.97
N ARG A 548 28.35 -10.03 8.03
CA ARG A 548 28.46 -11.47 8.36
C ARG A 548 27.12 -12.05 8.80
N VAL A 549 26.98 -13.36 8.61
CA VAL A 549 25.83 -14.14 9.06
C VAL A 549 26.31 -15.31 9.90
N ILE A 550 25.64 -15.57 11.01
CA ILE A 550 25.83 -16.79 11.82
C ILE A 550 24.53 -17.57 11.80
N MET A 551 24.59 -18.83 11.37
CA MET A 551 23.49 -19.79 11.41
C MET A 551 23.75 -20.79 12.53
N TYR A 552 22.92 -20.79 13.57
CA TYR A 552 23.01 -21.79 14.64
C TYR A 552 22.17 -23.01 14.26
N ALA A 553 22.84 -24.14 14.04
CA ALA A 553 22.25 -25.38 13.53
C ALA A 553 23.14 -26.59 13.88
N ASP A 554 22.51 -27.72 14.17
CA ASP A 554 23.22 -28.98 14.40
C ASP A 554 23.32 -29.83 13.13
N LYS A 555 22.49 -29.53 12.12
CA LYS A 555 22.42 -30.23 10.83
C LYS A 555 22.37 -29.25 9.68
N MET A 556 22.99 -29.62 8.56
CA MET A 556 22.83 -28.90 7.30
C MET A 556 21.55 -29.39 6.60
N THR A 557 20.56 -28.50 6.43
CA THR A 557 19.34 -28.79 5.65
C THR A 557 19.52 -28.42 4.18
N ASP A 558 18.67 -28.94 3.30
CA ASP A 558 18.69 -28.58 1.87
C ASP A 558 18.45 -27.08 1.66
N SER A 559 17.56 -26.49 2.46
CA SER A 559 17.28 -25.05 2.46
C SER A 559 18.52 -24.21 2.82
N MET A 560 19.27 -24.65 3.83
CA MET A 560 20.52 -23.99 4.25
C MET A 560 21.60 -24.13 3.19
N GLN A 561 21.81 -25.35 2.69
CA GLN A 561 22.84 -25.63 1.68
C GLN A 561 22.62 -24.76 0.44
N TYR A 562 21.39 -24.72 -0.09
CA TYR A 562 21.05 -23.88 -1.23
C TYR A 562 21.31 -22.38 -0.97
N ALA A 563 20.91 -21.89 0.21
CA ALA A 563 21.11 -20.48 0.56
C ALA A 563 22.59 -20.11 0.70
N ILE A 564 23.40 -21.00 1.28
CA ILE A 564 24.85 -20.84 1.43
C ILE A 564 25.52 -20.85 0.05
N ASP A 565 25.22 -21.84 -0.79
CA ASP A 565 25.82 -21.99 -2.12
C ASP A 565 25.49 -20.79 -3.01
N GLU A 566 24.24 -20.32 -3.00
CA GLU A 566 23.83 -19.15 -3.78
C GLU A 566 24.50 -17.86 -3.27
N THR A 567 24.70 -17.72 -1.96
CA THR A 567 25.41 -16.57 -1.36
C THR A 567 26.88 -16.55 -1.79
N TYR A 568 27.58 -17.69 -1.70
CA TYR A 568 28.99 -17.77 -2.09
C TYR A 568 29.19 -17.63 -3.61
N ARG A 569 28.30 -18.19 -4.43
CA ARG A 569 28.30 -17.97 -5.89
C ARG A 569 28.21 -16.48 -6.24
N ARG A 570 27.34 -15.73 -5.57
CA ARG A 570 27.21 -14.26 -5.75
C ARG A 570 28.46 -13.54 -5.28
N ARG A 571 28.94 -13.86 -4.08
CA ARG A 571 30.14 -13.25 -3.47
C ARG A 571 31.37 -13.42 -4.36
N GLU A 572 31.61 -14.61 -4.90
CA GLU A 572 32.73 -14.88 -5.81
C GLU A 572 32.70 -13.99 -7.06
N LYS A 573 31.54 -13.87 -7.72
CA LYS A 573 31.37 -13.00 -8.89
C LYS A 573 31.57 -11.51 -8.54
N GLN A 574 31.07 -11.08 -7.38
CA GLN A 574 31.24 -9.70 -6.90
C GLN A 574 32.70 -9.38 -6.60
N ILE A 575 33.45 -10.31 -5.99
CA ILE A 575 34.89 -10.17 -5.75
C ILE A 575 35.63 -10.05 -7.09
N ALA A 576 35.38 -10.97 -8.03
CA ALA A 576 36.03 -10.95 -9.34
C ALA A 576 35.77 -9.62 -10.08
N TYR A 577 34.52 -9.14 -10.06
CA TYR A 577 34.18 -7.84 -10.66
C TYR A 577 34.92 -6.68 -9.98
N ASN A 578 34.97 -6.66 -8.64
CA ASN A 578 35.67 -5.62 -7.89
C ASN A 578 37.18 -5.62 -8.16
N GLU A 579 37.80 -6.80 -8.25
CA GLU A 579 39.22 -6.93 -8.58
C GLU A 579 39.53 -6.44 -10.00
N GLU A 580 38.70 -6.83 -10.98
CA GLU A 580 38.84 -6.39 -12.39
C GLU A 580 38.70 -4.87 -12.54
N HIS A 581 37.82 -4.24 -11.75
CA HIS A 581 37.50 -2.81 -11.85
C HIS A 581 38.19 -1.94 -10.80
N GLY A 582 39.02 -2.51 -9.92
CA GLY A 582 39.72 -1.77 -8.85
C GLY A 582 38.77 -1.14 -7.81
N ILE A 583 37.63 -1.77 -7.54
CA ILE A 583 36.60 -1.24 -6.63
C ILE A 583 36.87 -1.77 -5.22
N THR A 584 36.96 -0.85 -4.25
CA THR A 584 36.97 -1.21 -2.83
C THR A 584 35.54 -1.12 -2.28
N PRO A 585 35.00 -2.19 -1.67
CA PRO A 585 33.67 -2.16 -1.05
C PRO A 585 33.55 -1.03 -0.04
N LYS A 586 32.46 -0.26 -0.12
CA LYS A 586 32.16 0.81 0.85
C LYS A 586 30.72 0.75 1.31
N THR A 587 30.54 0.82 2.63
CA THR A 587 29.22 0.94 3.25
C THR A 587 28.55 2.26 2.84
N ILE A 588 27.29 2.19 2.41
CA ILE A 588 26.51 3.38 2.02
C ILE A 588 26.16 4.16 3.29
N LYS A 589 26.52 5.45 3.34
CA LYS A 589 26.04 6.36 4.38
C LYS A 589 24.70 6.95 3.95
N LYS A 590 23.60 6.46 4.52
CA LYS A 590 22.27 7.06 4.36
C LYS A 590 21.98 7.97 5.54
N GLU A 591 21.48 9.18 5.27
CA GLU A 591 20.97 10.04 6.34
C GLU A 591 19.87 9.31 7.13
N VAL A 592 19.92 9.43 8.44
CA VAL A 592 18.80 9.06 9.30
C VAL A 592 17.89 10.27 9.29
N ARG A 593 16.88 10.27 8.42
CA ARG A 593 15.85 11.31 8.45
C ARG A 593 15.17 11.23 9.81
N ASP A 594 14.97 12.38 10.46
CA ASP A 594 14.08 12.44 11.61
C ASP A 594 12.69 12.00 11.13
N VAL A 595 12.03 11.14 11.90
CA VAL A 595 10.58 11.01 11.78
C VAL A 595 10.07 12.44 11.92
N ILE A 596 9.19 12.88 11.02
CA ILE A 596 8.51 14.17 11.16
C ILE A 596 7.72 14.08 12.48
N LYS A 597 8.40 14.37 13.57
CA LYS A 597 7.84 14.86 14.81
C LYS A 597 7.65 16.32 14.51
N ALA A 598 6.41 16.78 14.60
CA ALA A 598 6.20 18.18 14.93
C ALA A 598 7.09 18.43 16.17
N THR A 599 8.12 19.27 15.95
CA THR A 599 9.00 19.92 16.92
C THR A 599 9.21 19.26 18.29
N ALA A 600 10.45 18.83 18.57
CA ALA A 600 10.94 18.68 19.93
C ALA A 600 10.94 20.05 20.64
N ALA A 601 9.93 20.31 21.47
CA ALA A 601 9.97 21.40 22.43
C ALA A 601 10.80 20.97 23.65
N ALA A 602 11.86 21.73 23.90
CA ALA A 602 12.61 21.67 25.13
C ALA A 602 11.85 22.49 26.19
N GLU A 603 10.99 21.86 26.97
CA GLU A 603 10.50 22.42 28.23
C GLU A 603 10.47 21.31 29.30
N GLU A 604 10.85 21.70 30.52
CA GLU A 604 10.98 20.82 31.69
C GLU A 604 9.63 20.17 32.01
N GLU A 605 9.63 18.86 32.30
CA GLU A 605 8.45 18.13 32.78
C GLU A 605 7.90 18.77 34.08
N GLU A 606 6.83 19.56 33.99
CA GLU A 606 5.96 19.82 35.14
C GLU A 606 5.10 18.58 35.39
N VAL A 607 5.56 17.74 36.31
CA VAL A 607 4.78 16.63 36.86
C VAL A 607 3.54 17.22 37.57
N TYR A 608 2.36 16.99 37.00
CA TYR A 608 1.09 17.23 37.69
C TYR A 608 0.93 16.22 38.84
N ASP A 609 1.40 16.60 40.03
CA ASP A 609 1.13 15.88 41.28
C ASP A 609 -0.33 16.09 41.70
N THR A 610 -1.21 15.15 41.36
CA THR A 610 -2.59 15.14 41.88
C THR A 610 -2.74 14.33 43.17
N GLY A 611 -1.65 13.87 43.79
CA GLY A 611 -1.63 13.35 45.16
C GLY A 611 -2.48 12.11 45.47
N LYS A 612 -3.16 11.49 44.48
CA LYS A 612 -3.95 10.26 44.65
C LYS A 612 -3.90 9.38 43.40
N LYS A 613 -3.84 8.06 43.61
CA LYS A 613 -3.86 7.08 42.50
C LYS A 613 -5.29 6.91 41.94
N PRO A 614 -5.47 6.62 40.63
CA PRO A 614 -6.77 6.38 40.00
C PRO A 614 -7.64 5.32 40.71
N SER A 615 -6.99 4.36 41.39
CA SER A 615 -7.63 3.30 42.18
C SER A 615 -8.32 3.77 43.47
N GLU A 616 -8.13 5.03 43.90
CA GLU A 616 -8.63 5.58 45.17
C GLU A 616 -9.75 6.63 44.98
N MET A 617 -10.16 6.91 43.74
CA MET A 617 -11.17 7.91 43.42
C MET A 617 -12.59 7.32 43.44
N THR A 618 -13.57 8.10 43.92
CA THR A 618 -14.99 7.70 43.81
C THR A 618 -15.50 7.83 42.37
N LYS A 619 -16.52 7.05 41.99
CA LYS A 619 -17.12 7.10 40.63
C LYS A 619 -17.53 8.51 40.18
N LYS A 620 -17.97 9.35 41.12
CA LYS A 620 -18.38 10.73 40.84
C LYS A 620 -17.18 11.65 40.58
N GLU A 621 -16.13 11.56 41.40
CA GLU A 621 -14.90 12.35 41.23
C GLU A 621 -14.15 11.98 39.94
N ARG A 622 -14.20 10.70 39.54
CA ARG A 622 -13.63 10.23 38.27
C ARG A 622 -14.37 10.76 37.05
N GLN A 623 -15.70 10.81 37.10
CA GLN A 623 -16.50 11.37 36.01
C GLN A 623 -16.24 12.87 35.84
N GLU A 624 -16.17 13.61 36.95
CA GLU A 624 -15.82 15.04 36.92
C GLU A 624 -14.40 15.29 36.36
N LEU A 625 -13.43 14.43 36.69
CA LEU A 625 -12.09 14.49 36.11
C LEU A 625 -12.09 14.21 34.60
N ILE A 626 -12.82 13.18 34.16
CA ILE A 626 -12.99 12.83 32.74
C ILE A 626 -13.61 14.00 31.97
N ASP A 627 -14.68 14.60 32.49
CA ASP A 627 -15.37 15.70 31.81
C ASP A 627 -14.48 16.96 31.69
N ASN A 628 -13.68 17.25 32.72
CA ASN A 628 -12.72 18.34 32.72
C ASN A 628 -11.58 18.09 31.71
N MET A 629 -10.99 16.90 31.72
CA MET A 629 -9.91 16.53 30.79
C MET A 629 -10.40 16.47 29.34
N GLU A 630 -11.64 16.04 29.10
CA GLU A 630 -12.23 16.02 27.74
C GLU A 630 -12.50 17.44 27.23
N THR A 631 -12.84 18.37 28.13
CA THR A 631 -12.98 19.80 27.80
C THR A 631 -11.61 20.42 27.48
N GLU A 632 -10.59 20.14 28.29
CA GLU A 632 -9.21 20.59 28.08
C GLU A 632 -8.62 20.02 26.78
N MET A 633 -8.88 18.74 26.48
CA MET A 633 -8.47 18.08 25.24
C MET A 633 -9.10 18.75 24.00
N LYS A 634 -10.41 19.05 24.06
CA LYS A 634 -11.11 19.74 22.96
C LYS A 634 -10.64 21.17 22.80
N GLN A 635 -10.24 21.84 23.88
CA GLN A 635 -9.68 23.17 23.83
C GLN A 635 -8.26 23.16 23.24
N ALA A 636 -7.39 22.25 23.68
CA ALA A 636 -6.07 22.04 23.11
C ALA A 636 -6.13 21.71 21.60
N ALA A 637 -7.09 20.86 21.19
CA ALA A 637 -7.32 20.56 19.77
C ALA A 637 -7.79 21.78 18.95
N ARG A 638 -8.54 22.71 19.56
CA ARG A 638 -8.96 23.97 18.92
C ARG A 638 -7.82 24.97 18.81
N ASP A 639 -6.94 24.98 19.81
CA ASP A 639 -5.77 25.85 19.87
C ASP A 639 -4.58 25.29 19.07
N LEU A 640 -4.80 24.18 18.34
CA LEU A 640 -3.82 23.45 17.52
C LEU A 640 -2.65 22.87 18.33
N ASP A 641 -2.82 22.75 19.65
CA ASP A 641 -1.92 22.03 20.55
C ASP A 641 -2.28 20.54 20.55
N PHE A 642 -1.95 19.89 19.43
CA PHE A 642 -2.28 18.49 19.19
C PHE A 642 -1.51 17.52 20.10
N GLU A 643 -0.37 17.95 20.64
CA GLU A 643 0.43 17.17 21.59
C GLU A 643 -0.31 17.08 22.93
N ARG A 644 -0.73 18.22 23.48
CA ARG A 644 -1.53 18.25 24.70
C ARG A 644 -2.86 17.54 24.52
N ALA A 645 -3.51 17.69 23.36
CA ALA A 645 -4.75 16.98 23.06
C ALA A 645 -4.54 15.46 22.96
N ALA A 646 -3.41 14.98 22.41
CA ALA A 646 -3.09 13.56 22.33
C ALA A 646 -2.76 12.97 23.72
N GLU A 647 -1.99 13.67 24.55
CA GLU A 647 -1.71 13.26 25.92
C GLU A 647 -2.99 13.15 26.75
N LEU A 648 -3.84 14.19 26.70
CA LEU A 648 -5.12 14.18 27.41
C LEU A 648 -6.05 13.08 26.90
N ARG A 649 -6.04 12.78 25.59
CA ARG A 649 -6.80 11.68 24.99
C ARG A 649 -6.33 10.32 25.51
N ASP A 650 -5.02 10.10 25.55
CA ASP A 650 -4.46 8.81 25.94
C ASP A 650 -4.68 8.57 27.45
N ILE A 651 -4.56 9.62 28.28
CA ILE A 651 -4.91 9.56 29.71
C ILE A 651 -6.43 9.34 29.90
N LEU A 652 -7.28 9.97 29.08
CA LEU A 652 -8.73 9.76 29.09
C LEU A 652 -9.11 8.32 28.73
N LEU A 653 -8.39 7.69 27.80
CA LEU A 653 -8.64 6.30 27.40
C LEU A 653 -8.29 5.33 28.53
N GLU A 654 -7.16 5.55 29.23
CA GLU A 654 -6.79 4.78 30.42
C GLU A 654 -7.81 4.99 31.56
N LEU A 655 -8.19 6.25 31.82
CA LEU A 655 -9.20 6.60 32.82
C LEU A 655 -10.62 6.15 32.46
N LYS A 656 -10.93 5.80 31.20
CA LYS A 656 -12.21 5.19 30.81
C LYS A 656 -12.14 3.65 30.82
N ALA A 657 -10.96 3.06 30.61
CA ALA A 657 -10.75 1.61 30.56
C ALA A 657 -10.71 0.93 31.94
N GLU A 658 -10.24 1.61 32.99
CA GLU A 658 -10.22 1.05 34.36
C GLU A 658 -11.58 1.16 35.09
N GLY A 659 -12.70 1.38 34.38
CA GLY A 659 -14.01 1.82 34.92
C GLY A 659 -15.13 0.80 34.86
#